data_AF-A0A081BU93-F1
#
_entry.id   AF-A0A081BU93-F1
#
_cell.length_a   1.000
_cell.length_b   1.000
_cell.length_c   1.000
_cell.angle_alpha   90.00
_cell.angle_beta   90.00
_cell.angle_gamma   90.00
#
_symmetry.space_group_name_H-M   'P 1'
#
loop_
_entity.id
_entity.type
_entity.pdbx_description
1 polymer ?
#
loop_
_entity_poly.entity_id
_entity_poly.type
_entity_poly.pdbx_seq_one_letter_code
_entity_poly.pdbx_strand_id
1 'polypeptide(L)'
;MWRQRVKIVCTLLVYMLVHPFCSAFAESWYDYYEQAQHAFQNKEWKTAITLYQRAIAADPEPDSRKKYGGRTVAYYPYFELGLAYLATGNFEAAYQSCQQAKERGVAPQDLVEGKCLKIIANVFEKLQRPLPPSPSLPQQQQAPHIQILSEVPPLTDQIAVIIEGMASSELGIKEIQLSVENLGVTGTTTFVMPGRKEESFNIHVPLEPGRSVITLSAFDGQSNATAQKFVVVRQTTAVAGAPATVQPIQPTPTPIPAHIPQDTRPIITLLSDVPATTNEVKLLIKGIVIDDQGVKDIQVTVHQPGKKGLAIELPAQKIQDTFQTEISLEPGQNEILIEAMDTSGQTTTLTLMVLRTSTFAPDAPLAQQPSEVPAISQQRPGDVYAVIIGIGDYQDDRIPDLQFTVNDAQGLYNVLIDPEFGGVPKDHIKLLLNEEATDRAIKGAIGGWLSRQAKKEDTVIIYYSGHGAPEMRDTYWVTYNANIDDLYTTALNNNEITEMLARIESERVITFLDSCYSAATVKRKDRTRSIQTEIPWENFAGKGRVTISASDGKQLSLELNEYGHGVFTYYLLEGLKGKADKNQDAIVDVDEIWNYVKFQVTDTARKAGNPQTPVLQGSITAGIPLTFNMTLLREQQHQYQATKKQEQLKQFLMTGAITLVQYNCAYKILKTGESNIWVEGLLSGQLDPEVFRESFECH
;
A
#
# COMPACT_ATOMS: atom_id res chain seq x y z
N MET A 1 -55.43 -34.74 45.43
CA MET A 1 -54.39 -34.64 44.38
C MET A 1 -54.91 -34.83 42.94
N TRP A 2 -56.21 -35.01 42.70
CA TRP A 2 -56.75 -35.22 41.34
C TRP A 2 -57.19 -33.91 40.63
N ARG A 3 -57.45 -32.83 41.39
CA ARG A 3 -57.87 -31.52 40.84
C ARG A 3 -56.75 -30.61 40.30
N GLN A 4 -55.47 -30.91 40.58
CA GLN A 4 -54.33 -30.16 40.02
C GLN A 4 -53.75 -30.78 38.74
N ARG A 5 -54.03 -32.05 38.44
CA ARG A 5 -53.55 -32.70 37.21
C ARG A 5 -54.44 -32.45 35.98
N VAL A 6 -55.71 -32.09 36.17
CA VAL A 6 -56.63 -31.75 35.06
C VAL A 6 -56.43 -30.31 34.56
N LYS A 7 -55.97 -29.38 35.42
CA LYS A 7 -55.72 -28.00 34.99
C LYS A 7 -54.47 -27.84 34.10
N ILE A 8 -53.44 -28.66 34.27
CA ILE A 8 -52.20 -28.57 33.46
C ILE A 8 -52.38 -29.20 32.07
N VAL A 9 -53.22 -30.24 31.96
CA VAL A 9 -53.52 -30.88 30.65
C VAL A 9 -54.42 -30.00 29.79
N CYS A 10 -55.34 -29.22 30.37
CA CYS A 10 -56.18 -28.29 29.61
C CYS A 10 -55.46 -27.02 29.16
N THR A 11 -54.45 -26.49 29.88
CA THR A 11 -53.69 -25.32 29.41
C THR A 11 -52.70 -25.67 28.29
N LEU A 12 -52.17 -26.89 28.25
CA LEU A 12 -51.29 -27.33 27.16
C LEU A 12 -52.04 -27.70 25.88
N LEU A 13 -53.30 -28.16 25.98
CA LEU A 13 -54.15 -28.43 24.81
C LEU A 13 -54.75 -27.17 24.18
N VAL A 14 -54.91 -26.08 24.93
CA VAL A 14 -55.37 -24.78 24.38
C VAL A 14 -54.21 -24.01 23.74
N TYR A 15 -52.96 -24.22 24.14
CA TYR A 15 -51.80 -23.61 23.49
C TYR A 15 -51.45 -24.26 22.14
N MET A 16 -51.87 -25.51 21.88
CA MET A 16 -51.70 -26.19 20.59
C MET A 16 -52.82 -25.92 19.57
N LEU A 17 -53.87 -25.17 19.92
CA LEU A 17 -55.02 -24.92 19.04
C LEU A 17 -55.16 -23.46 18.56
N VAL A 18 -54.20 -22.57 18.91
CA VAL A 18 -54.19 -21.15 18.47
C VAL A 18 -52.95 -20.80 17.65
N HIS A 19 -52.07 -21.76 17.39
CA HIS A 19 -51.05 -21.63 16.36
C HIS A 19 -51.35 -22.65 15.27
N PRO A 20 -51.85 -22.21 14.10
CA PRO A 20 -51.77 -23.09 12.95
C PRO A 20 -50.28 -23.42 12.80
N PHE A 21 -49.98 -24.71 12.63
CA PHE A 21 -48.75 -25.17 12.00
C PHE A 21 -48.67 -24.46 10.64
N CYS A 22 -48.11 -23.24 10.64
CA CYS A 22 -47.54 -22.66 9.45
C CYS A 22 -46.17 -23.31 9.37
N SER A 23 -46.16 -24.46 8.71
CA SER A 23 -45.12 -24.82 7.76
C SER A 23 -44.10 -23.69 7.54
N ALA A 24 -42.84 -23.98 7.82
CA ALA A 24 -41.71 -23.26 7.28
C ALA A 24 -41.92 -23.13 5.76
N PHE A 25 -42.41 -21.98 5.32
CA PHE A 25 -42.51 -21.61 3.93
C PHE A 25 -41.77 -20.29 3.77
N ALA A 26 -40.71 -20.36 2.98
CA ALA A 26 -40.13 -19.32 2.13
C ALA A 26 -40.35 -17.88 2.58
N GLU A 27 -39.25 -17.18 2.88
CA GLU A 27 -39.20 -15.72 2.70
C GLU A 27 -39.82 -15.39 1.34
N SER A 28 -40.94 -14.69 1.37
CA SER A 28 -41.80 -14.62 0.20
C SER A 28 -41.12 -13.75 -0.85
N TRP A 29 -40.98 -14.24 -2.08
CA TRP A 29 -40.51 -13.46 -3.22
C TRP A 29 -41.20 -12.08 -3.31
N TYR A 30 -42.43 -11.99 -2.80
CA TYR A 30 -43.23 -10.76 -2.73
C TYR A 30 -42.60 -9.69 -1.83
N ASP A 31 -42.07 -10.04 -0.66
CA ASP A 31 -41.47 -9.06 0.25
C ASP A 31 -40.21 -8.44 -0.37
N TYR A 32 -39.40 -9.24 -1.06
CA TYR A 32 -38.25 -8.76 -1.81
C TYR A 32 -38.67 -7.92 -3.01
N TYR A 33 -39.69 -8.35 -3.74
CA TYR A 33 -40.18 -7.66 -4.91
C TYR A 33 -40.82 -6.31 -4.58
N GLU A 34 -41.62 -6.22 -3.52
CA GLU A 34 -42.26 -4.98 -3.07
C GLU A 34 -41.22 -3.97 -2.59
N GLN A 35 -40.21 -4.41 -1.83
CA GLN A 35 -39.08 -3.56 -1.44
C GLN A 35 -38.25 -3.11 -2.66
N ALA A 36 -38.06 -4.00 -3.64
CA ALA A 36 -37.36 -3.65 -4.88
C ALA A 36 -38.10 -2.55 -5.65
N GLN A 37 -39.42 -2.64 -5.75
CA GLN A 37 -40.26 -1.61 -6.38
C GLN A 37 -40.18 -0.27 -5.64
N HIS A 38 -40.18 -0.28 -4.30
CA HIS A 38 -40.02 0.93 -3.49
C HIS A 38 -38.65 1.59 -3.70
N ALA A 39 -37.57 0.81 -3.64
CA ALA A 39 -36.21 1.28 -3.93
C ALA A 39 -36.08 1.83 -5.36
N PHE A 40 -36.70 1.16 -6.33
CA PHE A 40 -36.70 1.58 -7.73
C PHE A 40 -37.41 2.92 -7.93
N GLN A 41 -38.55 3.15 -7.28
CA GLN A 41 -39.28 4.43 -7.34
C GLN A 41 -38.47 5.58 -6.70
N ASN A 42 -37.71 5.29 -5.65
CA ASN A 42 -36.83 6.26 -4.98
C ASN A 42 -35.48 6.47 -5.66
N LYS A 43 -35.24 5.84 -6.82
CA LYS A 43 -33.96 5.89 -7.57
C LYS A 43 -32.76 5.30 -6.81
N GLU A 44 -33.02 4.40 -5.86
CA GLU A 44 -32.00 3.65 -5.11
C GLU A 44 -31.56 2.41 -5.91
N TRP A 45 -30.91 2.63 -7.05
CA TRP A 45 -30.72 1.59 -8.08
C TRP A 45 -29.95 0.35 -7.58
N LYS A 46 -28.91 0.52 -6.76
CA LYS A 46 -28.12 -0.60 -6.21
C LYS A 46 -28.97 -1.47 -5.28
N THR A 47 -29.76 -0.84 -4.41
CA THR A 47 -30.68 -1.52 -3.49
C THR A 47 -31.76 -2.27 -4.28
N ALA A 48 -32.34 -1.62 -5.30
CA ALA A 48 -33.34 -2.25 -6.17
C ALA A 48 -32.78 -3.48 -6.91
N ILE A 49 -31.54 -3.42 -7.44
CA ILE A 49 -30.88 -4.56 -8.10
C ILE A 49 -30.78 -5.75 -7.15
N THR A 50 -30.24 -5.55 -5.94
CA THR A 50 -30.08 -6.64 -4.95
C THR A 50 -31.42 -7.26 -4.58
N LEU A 51 -32.46 -6.44 -4.40
CA LEU A 51 -33.79 -6.92 -4.02
C LEU A 51 -34.49 -7.66 -5.17
N TYR A 52 -34.37 -7.20 -6.42
CA TYR A 52 -34.87 -7.95 -7.58
C TYR A 52 -34.15 -9.29 -7.76
N GLN A 53 -32.83 -9.35 -7.57
CA GLN A 53 -32.08 -10.61 -7.62
C GLN A 53 -32.56 -11.60 -6.55
N ARG A 54 -32.81 -11.13 -5.32
CA ARG A 54 -33.38 -11.96 -4.24
C ARG A 54 -34.80 -12.41 -4.56
N ALA A 55 -35.63 -11.54 -5.14
CA ALA A 55 -36.96 -11.92 -5.59
C ALA A 55 -36.91 -13.02 -6.66
N ILE A 56 -36.04 -12.90 -7.67
CA ILE A 56 -35.83 -13.90 -8.72
C ILE A 56 -35.31 -15.21 -8.14
N ALA A 57 -34.37 -15.15 -7.19
CA ALA A 57 -33.84 -16.35 -6.53
C ALA A 57 -34.92 -17.07 -5.71
N ALA A 58 -35.80 -16.32 -5.06
CA ALA A 58 -36.92 -16.86 -4.29
C ALA A 58 -38.03 -17.42 -5.20
N ASP A 59 -38.28 -16.77 -6.35
CA ASP A 59 -39.25 -17.22 -7.33
C ASP A 59 -38.87 -16.74 -8.75
N PRO A 60 -38.30 -17.62 -9.59
CA PRO A 60 -37.79 -17.25 -10.91
C PRO A 60 -38.87 -17.16 -11.99
N GLU A 61 -40.13 -17.51 -11.68
CA GLU A 61 -41.20 -17.59 -12.68
C GLU A 61 -41.97 -16.25 -12.75
N PRO A 62 -41.78 -15.41 -13.77
CA PRO A 62 -42.55 -14.17 -13.92
C PRO A 62 -44.02 -14.48 -14.19
N ASP A 63 -44.93 -13.67 -13.64
CA ASP A 63 -46.36 -13.80 -13.89
C ASP A 63 -47.03 -12.43 -13.86
N SER A 64 -47.73 -12.07 -14.94
CA SER A 64 -48.53 -10.85 -15.05
C SER A 64 -49.68 -10.75 -14.03
N ARG A 65 -50.08 -11.89 -13.44
CA ARG A 65 -51.20 -12.01 -12.50
C ARG A 65 -50.84 -12.85 -11.27
N LYS A 66 -49.63 -12.69 -10.76
CA LYS A 66 -49.14 -13.46 -9.62
C LYS A 66 -49.97 -13.19 -8.36
N LYS A 67 -50.43 -14.26 -7.69
CA LYS A 67 -51.27 -14.15 -6.49
C LYS A 67 -50.42 -14.25 -5.22
N TYR A 68 -50.54 -13.26 -4.35
CA TYR A 68 -49.94 -13.28 -3.02
C TYR A 68 -50.84 -12.54 -2.02
N GLY A 69 -51.09 -13.13 -0.85
CA GLY A 69 -51.89 -12.49 0.22
C GLY A 69 -53.28 -11.99 -0.22
N GLY A 70 -53.93 -12.65 -1.18
CA GLY A 70 -55.22 -12.23 -1.75
C GLY A 70 -55.17 -11.08 -2.77
N ARG A 71 -53.97 -10.57 -3.09
CA ARG A 71 -53.73 -9.55 -4.11
C ARG A 71 -53.21 -10.17 -5.41
N THR A 72 -53.43 -9.48 -6.53
CA THR A 72 -52.84 -9.82 -7.83
C THR A 72 -51.75 -8.79 -8.13
N VAL A 73 -50.54 -9.25 -8.42
CA VAL A 73 -49.35 -8.43 -8.62
C VAL A 73 -48.76 -8.79 -9.98
N ALA A 74 -48.42 -7.77 -10.77
CA ALA A 74 -47.69 -7.96 -12.02
C ALA A 74 -46.21 -8.14 -11.68
N TYR A 75 -45.72 -9.38 -11.79
CA TYR A 75 -44.36 -9.77 -11.39
C TYR A 75 -43.45 -9.86 -12.63
N TYR A 76 -42.71 -8.79 -12.91
CA TYR A 76 -41.80 -8.66 -14.06
C TYR A 76 -40.34 -8.43 -13.65
N PRO A 77 -39.77 -9.27 -12.78
CA PRO A 77 -38.51 -8.97 -12.11
C PRO A 77 -37.32 -8.82 -13.07
N TYR A 78 -37.26 -9.59 -14.16
CA TYR A 78 -36.18 -9.50 -15.15
C TYR A 78 -36.20 -8.19 -15.94
N PHE A 79 -37.40 -7.70 -16.29
CA PHE A 79 -37.54 -6.44 -17.01
C PHE A 79 -37.14 -5.25 -16.12
N GLU A 80 -37.64 -5.23 -14.88
CA GLU A 80 -37.34 -4.16 -13.92
C GLU A 80 -35.89 -4.18 -13.45
N LEU A 81 -35.29 -5.36 -13.28
CA LEU A 81 -33.86 -5.53 -13.03
C LEU A 81 -33.02 -4.97 -14.20
N GLY A 82 -33.42 -5.24 -15.45
CA GLY A 82 -32.75 -4.69 -16.62
C GLY A 82 -32.79 -3.17 -16.67
N LEU A 83 -33.91 -2.54 -16.30
CA LEU A 83 -34.00 -1.09 -16.17
C LEU A 83 -33.10 -0.54 -15.05
N ALA A 84 -32.99 -1.25 -13.92
CA ALA A 84 -32.15 -0.85 -12.81
C ALA A 84 -30.66 -0.88 -13.18
N TYR A 85 -30.21 -1.92 -13.89
CA TYR A 85 -28.84 -1.98 -14.43
C TYR A 85 -28.56 -0.90 -15.46
N LEU A 86 -29.54 -0.58 -16.30
CA LEU A 86 -29.44 0.50 -17.28
C LEU A 86 -29.22 1.85 -16.58
N ALA A 87 -29.91 2.10 -15.46
CA ALA A 87 -29.74 3.31 -14.66
C ALA A 87 -28.38 3.42 -13.97
N THR A 88 -27.69 2.29 -13.70
CA THR A 88 -26.33 2.29 -13.14
C THR A 88 -25.21 2.26 -14.19
N GLY A 89 -25.55 2.24 -15.49
CA GLY A 89 -24.57 2.14 -16.58
C GLY A 89 -23.96 0.74 -16.75
N ASN A 90 -24.53 -0.30 -16.15
CA ASN A 90 -24.11 -1.69 -16.38
C ASN A 90 -24.85 -2.25 -17.60
N PHE A 91 -24.43 -1.82 -18.79
CA PHE A 91 -25.12 -2.12 -20.05
C PHE A 91 -25.10 -3.61 -20.41
N GLU A 92 -24.09 -4.35 -19.97
CA GLU A 92 -23.97 -5.79 -20.17
C GLU A 92 -25.04 -6.54 -19.36
N ALA A 93 -25.11 -6.31 -18.04
CA ALA A 93 -26.12 -6.94 -17.19
C ALA A 93 -27.55 -6.48 -17.54
N ALA A 94 -27.70 -5.22 -17.98
CA ALA A 94 -28.96 -4.70 -18.50
C ALA A 94 -29.41 -5.46 -19.76
N TYR A 95 -28.48 -5.73 -20.68
CA TYR A 95 -28.76 -6.48 -21.90
C TYR A 95 -29.24 -7.90 -21.57
N GLN A 96 -28.49 -8.60 -20.72
CA GLN A 96 -28.80 -9.97 -20.32
C GLN A 96 -30.18 -10.06 -19.64
N SER A 97 -30.48 -9.17 -18.70
CA SER A 97 -31.76 -9.15 -17.99
C SER A 97 -32.95 -8.86 -18.92
N CYS A 98 -32.77 -7.95 -19.87
CA CYS A 98 -33.81 -7.61 -20.84
C CYS A 98 -34.02 -8.67 -21.93
N GLN A 99 -32.98 -9.40 -22.31
CA GLN A 99 -33.14 -10.60 -23.16
C GLN A 99 -33.90 -11.69 -22.41
N GLN A 100 -33.59 -11.95 -21.13
CA GLN A 100 -34.33 -12.90 -20.31
C GLN A 100 -35.82 -12.52 -20.15
N ALA A 101 -36.11 -11.22 -20.02
CA ALA A 101 -37.48 -10.72 -19.99
C ALA A 101 -38.20 -10.92 -21.34
N LYS A 102 -37.50 -10.71 -22.46
CA LYS A 102 -38.02 -10.94 -23.81
C LYS A 102 -38.37 -12.40 -24.05
N GLU A 103 -37.46 -13.30 -23.70
CA GLU A 103 -37.60 -14.74 -23.92
C GLU A 103 -38.71 -15.36 -23.06
N ARG A 104 -38.88 -14.89 -21.83
CA ARG A 104 -39.97 -15.35 -20.94
C ARG A 104 -41.34 -14.84 -21.38
N GLY A 105 -41.40 -13.73 -22.11
CA GLY A 105 -42.62 -13.27 -22.79
C GLY A 105 -43.75 -12.79 -21.88
N VAL A 106 -43.51 -12.60 -20.58
CA VAL A 106 -44.53 -12.20 -19.60
C VAL A 106 -44.64 -10.68 -19.45
N ALA A 107 -43.53 -9.95 -19.58
CA ALA A 107 -43.53 -8.49 -19.59
C ALA A 107 -44.04 -7.93 -20.93
N PRO A 108 -44.69 -6.74 -20.97
CA PRO A 108 -45.14 -6.14 -22.23
C PRO A 108 -43.97 -5.95 -23.21
N GLN A 109 -44.06 -6.61 -24.37
CA GLN A 109 -42.98 -6.67 -25.37
C GLN A 109 -42.59 -5.28 -25.88
N ASP A 110 -43.55 -4.37 -26.05
CA ASP A 110 -43.34 -2.98 -26.44
C ASP A 110 -42.44 -2.22 -25.46
N LEU A 111 -42.56 -2.51 -24.16
CA LEU A 111 -41.71 -1.93 -23.12
C LEU A 111 -40.31 -2.55 -23.12
N VAL A 112 -40.21 -3.88 -23.25
CA VAL A 112 -38.92 -4.59 -23.26
C VAL A 112 -38.08 -4.15 -24.46
N GLU A 113 -38.67 -4.13 -25.66
CA GLU A 113 -37.97 -3.73 -26.87
C GLU A 113 -37.71 -2.22 -26.91
N GLY A 114 -38.71 -1.39 -26.59
CA GLY A 114 -38.62 0.06 -26.73
C GLY A 114 -37.85 0.77 -25.62
N LYS A 115 -38.00 0.34 -24.36
CA LYS A 115 -37.42 1.02 -23.19
C LYS A 115 -36.21 0.32 -22.58
N CYS A 116 -35.87 -0.88 -23.05
CA CYS A 116 -34.64 -1.54 -22.62
C CYS A 116 -33.71 -1.87 -23.79
N LEU A 117 -34.07 -2.84 -24.64
CA LEU A 117 -33.16 -3.38 -25.66
C LEU A 117 -32.73 -2.32 -26.69
N LYS A 118 -33.65 -1.44 -27.15
CA LYS A 118 -33.32 -0.37 -28.09
C LYS A 118 -32.33 0.65 -27.53
N ILE A 119 -32.44 0.99 -26.25
CA ILE A 119 -31.50 1.93 -25.60
C ILE A 119 -30.11 1.31 -25.55
N ILE A 120 -30.03 0.04 -25.17
CA ILE A 120 -28.77 -0.69 -25.06
C ILE A 120 -28.12 -0.88 -26.43
N ALA A 121 -28.89 -1.27 -27.46
CA ALA A 121 -28.39 -1.41 -28.82
C ALA A 121 -27.75 -0.10 -29.35
N ASN A 122 -28.41 1.04 -29.14
CA ASN A 122 -27.87 2.35 -29.52
C ASN A 122 -26.56 2.69 -28.78
N VAL A 123 -26.41 2.25 -27.52
CA VAL A 123 -25.18 2.46 -26.73
C VAL A 123 -24.05 1.60 -27.28
N PHE A 124 -24.29 0.30 -27.52
CA PHE A 124 -23.29 -0.61 -28.08
C PHE A 124 -22.85 -0.22 -29.50
N GLU A 125 -23.79 0.24 -30.34
CA GLU A 125 -23.50 0.77 -31.67
C GLU A 125 -22.57 2.00 -31.60
N LYS A 126 -22.87 2.97 -30.73
CA LYS A 126 -21.99 4.14 -30.52
C LYS A 126 -20.62 3.79 -29.98
N LEU A 127 -20.52 2.72 -29.18
CA LEU A 127 -19.28 2.23 -28.62
C LEU A 127 -18.49 1.31 -29.56
N GLN A 128 -19.01 1.03 -30.76
CA GLN A 128 -18.42 0.09 -31.73
C GLN A 128 -18.16 -1.30 -31.12
N ARG A 129 -19.03 -1.74 -30.20
CA ARG A 129 -18.95 -3.07 -29.55
C ARG A 129 -20.05 -4.00 -30.07
N PRO A 130 -19.76 -5.29 -30.30
CA PRO A 130 -20.80 -6.26 -30.63
C PRO A 130 -21.74 -6.44 -29.44
N LEU A 131 -23.02 -6.69 -29.72
CA LEU A 131 -23.99 -7.04 -28.68
C LEU A 131 -23.60 -8.39 -28.05
N PRO A 132 -23.85 -8.57 -26.75
CA PRO A 132 -23.61 -9.84 -26.09
C PRO A 132 -24.44 -10.98 -26.67
N PRO A 133 -23.99 -12.23 -26.58
CA PRO A 133 -24.81 -13.38 -26.95
C PRO A 133 -26.07 -13.45 -26.08
N SER A 134 -27.21 -13.80 -26.69
CA SER A 134 -28.46 -14.01 -25.96
C SER A 134 -28.32 -15.19 -24.99
N PRO A 135 -28.79 -15.06 -23.74
CA PRO A 135 -28.72 -16.14 -22.76
C PRO A 135 -29.70 -17.25 -23.14
N SER A 136 -29.22 -18.47 -23.40
CA SER A 136 -30.11 -19.62 -23.58
C SER A 136 -30.85 -19.96 -22.28
N LEU A 137 -32.18 -20.12 -22.34
CA LEU A 137 -32.98 -20.66 -21.23
C LEU A 137 -32.37 -21.97 -20.70
N PRO A 138 -32.21 -22.15 -19.38
CA PRO A 138 -31.68 -23.40 -18.84
C PRO A 138 -32.59 -24.57 -19.19
N GLN A 139 -32.11 -25.50 -20.01
CA GLN A 139 -32.63 -26.87 -19.97
C GLN A 139 -32.24 -27.45 -18.61
N GLN A 140 -33.17 -28.12 -17.92
CA GLN A 140 -32.85 -28.86 -16.70
C GLN A 140 -31.75 -29.89 -17.02
N GLN A 141 -30.50 -29.59 -16.69
CA GLN A 141 -29.40 -30.56 -16.68
C GLN A 141 -29.71 -31.60 -15.60
N GLN A 142 -29.84 -32.87 -16.02
CA GLN A 142 -29.89 -33.98 -15.08
C GLN A 142 -28.49 -34.19 -14.51
N ALA A 143 -28.34 -33.99 -13.19
CA ALA A 143 -27.11 -34.29 -12.47
C ALA A 143 -26.74 -35.78 -12.63
N PRO A 144 -25.44 -36.13 -12.56
CA PRO A 144 -25.00 -37.53 -12.64
C PRO A 144 -25.68 -38.40 -11.58
N HIS A 145 -25.89 -39.69 -11.84
CA HIS A 145 -26.44 -40.63 -10.88
C HIS A 145 -25.35 -41.58 -10.36
N ILE A 146 -25.38 -41.92 -9.07
CA ILE A 146 -24.46 -42.91 -8.45
C ILE A 146 -25.30 -44.08 -7.95
N GLN A 147 -24.94 -45.29 -8.36
CA GLN A 147 -25.51 -46.53 -7.84
C GLN A 147 -24.41 -47.35 -7.15
N ILE A 148 -24.56 -47.60 -5.86
CA ILE A 148 -23.65 -48.49 -5.12
C ILE A 148 -24.11 -49.93 -5.29
N LEU A 149 -23.18 -50.80 -5.65
CA LEU A 149 -23.38 -52.23 -5.87
C LEU A 149 -22.81 -53.09 -4.72
N SER A 150 -21.87 -52.56 -3.93
CA SER A 150 -21.38 -53.23 -2.71
C SER A 150 -22.16 -52.84 -1.45
N GLU A 151 -22.21 -53.73 -0.45
CA GLU A 151 -22.68 -53.34 0.89
C GLU A 151 -21.57 -52.59 1.63
N VAL A 152 -21.83 -51.35 2.05
CA VAL A 152 -20.92 -50.58 2.90
C VAL A 152 -21.34 -50.77 4.36
N PRO A 153 -20.63 -51.58 5.16
CA PRO A 153 -21.07 -51.92 6.49
C PRO A 153 -20.93 -50.69 7.42
N PRO A 154 -21.95 -50.35 8.23
CA PRO A 154 -21.87 -49.24 9.17
C PRO A 154 -20.87 -49.50 10.32
N LEU A 155 -20.48 -50.76 10.52
CA LEU A 155 -19.54 -51.23 11.53
C LEU A 155 -18.60 -52.29 10.94
N THR A 156 -17.29 -52.17 11.14
CA THR A 156 -16.30 -53.13 10.62
C THR A 156 -15.09 -53.24 11.54
N ASP A 157 -14.38 -54.36 11.52
CA ASP A 157 -13.05 -54.53 12.12
C ASP A 157 -11.92 -54.41 11.08
N GLN A 158 -12.28 -54.38 9.79
CA GLN A 158 -11.36 -54.31 8.68
C GLN A 158 -10.69 -52.92 8.59
N ILE A 159 -9.43 -52.91 8.17
CA ILE A 159 -8.62 -51.69 7.96
C ILE A 159 -9.07 -50.87 6.74
N ALA A 160 -9.99 -51.40 5.93
CA ALA A 160 -10.57 -50.72 4.78
C ALA A 160 -11.95 -51.28 4.46
N VAL A 161 -12.78 -50.52 3.75
CA VAL A 161 -14.03 -51.00 3.12
C VAL A 161 -13.94 -50.81 1.61
N ILE A 162 -14.60 -51.68 0.85
CA ILE A 162 -14.64 -51.60 -0.61
C ILE A 162 -15.99 -51.03 -1.02
N ILE A 163 -15.96 -49.92 -1.77
CA ILE A 163 -17.14 -49.33 -2.38
C ILE A 163 -17.10 -49.60 -3.87
N GLU A 164 -17.97 -50.51 -4.32
CA GLU A 164 -18.17 -50.83 -5.72
C GLU A 164 -19.48 -50.21 -6.20
N GLY A 165 -19.48 -49.65 -7.39
CA GLY A 165 -20.65 -49.00 -7.94
C GLY A 165 -20.50 -48.57 -9.38
N MET A 166 -21.54 -47.89 -9.88
CA MET A 166 -21.55 -47.26 -11.19
C MET A 166 -22.00 -45.81 -11.07
N ALA A 167 -21.32 -44.92 -11.79
CA ALA A 167 -21.75 -43.54 -11.99
C ALA A 167 -22.24 -43.37 -13.43
N SER A 168 -23.36 -42.68 -13.63
CA SER A 168 -23.91 -42.44 -14.97
C SER A 168 -24.30 -40.97 -15.22
N SER A 169 -24.06 -40.49 -16.43
CA SER A 169 -24.49 -39.18 -16.91
C SER A 169 -24.60 -39.16 -18.43
N GLU A 170 -25.61 -38.51 -18.97
CA GLU A 170 -25.73 -38.27 -20.42
C GLU A 170 -24.55 -37.45 -20.99
N LEU A 171 -23.88 -36.67 -20.12
CA LEU A 171 -22.72 -35.83 -20.43
C LEU A 171 -21.38 -36.53 -20.18
N GLY A 172 -21.41 -37.79 -19.72
CA GLY A 172 -20.24 -38.60 -19.41
C GLY A 172 -19.58 -38.24 -18.07
N ILE A 173 -19.16 -39.24 -17.30
CA ILE A 173 -18.52 -39.05 -15.99
C ILE A 173 -17.03 -38.76 -16.18
N LYS A 174 -16.58 -37.58 -15.74
CA LYS A 174 -15.16 -37.15 -15.84
C LYS A 174 -14.38 -37.38 -14.57
N GLU A 175 -15.03 -37.36 -13.42
CA GLU A 175 -14.35 -37.51 -12.16
C GLU A 175 -15.25 -38.23 -11.16
N ILE A 176 -14.65 -39.10 -10.34
CA ILE A 176 -15.23 -39.57 -9.09
C ILE A 176 -14.29 -39.15 -7.98
N GLN A 177 -14.83 -38.51 -6.94
CA GLN A 177 -14.06 -38.01 -5.81
C GLN A 177 -14.50 -38.74 -4.54
N LEU A 178 -13.54 -39.28 -3.80
CA LEU A 178 -13.73 -39.89 -2.49
C LEU A 178 -13.17 -38.94 -1.43
N SER A 179 -14.00 -38.53 -0.48
CA SER A 179 -13.58 -37.79 0.70
C SER A 179 -13.83 -38.63 1.95
N VAL A 180 -12.81 -38.77 2.81
CA VAL A 180 -12.89 -39.48 4.09
C VAL A 180 -12.57 -38.49 5.19
N GLU A 181 -13.56 -38.21 6.04
CA GLU A 181 -13.41 -37.38 7.23
C GLU A 181 -13.33 -38.27 8.48
N ASN A 182 -12.25 -38.15 9.24
CA ASN A 182 -12.07 -38.83 10.51
C ASN A 182 -11.53 -37.84 11.55
N LEU A 183 -12.27 -37.67 12.67
CA LEU A 183 -11.90 -36.76 13.78
C LEU A 183 -11.50 -35.33 13.32
N GLY A 184 -12.14 -34.82 12.26
CA GLY A 184 -11.89 -33.47 11.72
C GLY A 184 -10.73 -33.36 10.74
N VAL A 185 -10.09 -34.47 10.37
CA VAL A 185 -9.11 -34.53 9.26
C VAL A 185 -9.81 -35.09 8.03
N THR A 186 -9.79 -34.33 6.93
CA THR A 186 -10.39 -34.71 5.65
C THR A 186 -9.31 -35.07 4.64
N GLY A 187 -9.29 -36.32 4.19
CA GLY A 187 -8.50 -36.76 3.04
C GLY A 187 -9.40 -36.88 1.81
N THR A 188 -8.98 -36.30 0.68
CA THR A 188 -9.75 -36.38 -0.58
C THR A 188 -8.90 -36.99 -1.69
N THR A 189 -9.44 -38.00 -2.36
CA THR A 189 -8.83 -38.71 -3.48
C THR A 189 -9.71 -38.54 -4.72
N THR A 190 -9.12 -38.03 -5.80
CA THR A 190 -9.80 -37.83 -7.09
C THR A 190 -9.41 -38.93 -8.06
N PHE A 191 -10.41 -39.56 -8.68
CA PHE A 191 -10.28 -40.55 -9.73
C PHE A 191 -10.75 -39.94 -11.06
N VAL A 192 -9.82 -39.67 -11.97
CA VAL A 192 -10.14 -39.18 -13.32
C VAL A 192 -10.68 -40.33 -14.15
N MET A 193 -11.86 -40.12 -14.73
CA MET A 193 -12.59 -41.12 -15.50
C MET A 193 -12.47 -40.88 -17.02
N PRO A 194 -12.59 -41.93 -17.84
CA PRO A 194 -12.55 -41.83 -19.30
C PRO A 194 -13.61 -40.90 -19.94
N GLY A 195 -14.67 -40.53 -19.21
CA GLY A 195 -15.74 -39.69 -19.76
C GLY A 195 -16.88 -40.48 -20.40
N ARG A 196 -17.01 -41.79 -20.13
CA ARG A 196 -18.14 -42.58 -20.66
C ARG A 196 -19.42 -42.22 -19.94
N LYS A 197 -20.56 -42.47 -20.59
CA LYS A 197 -21.89 -42.24 -20.01
C LYS A 197 -22.17 -43.09 -18.77
N GLU A 198 -21.50 -44.22 -18.65
CA GLU A 198 -21.53 -45.10 -17.48
C GLU A 198 -20.08 -45.50 -17.16
N GLU A 199 -19.68 -45.30 -15.91
CA GLU A 199 -18.35 -45.65 -15.39
C GLU A 199 -18.52 -46.50 -14.14
N SER A 200 -17.95 -47.70 -14.16
CA SER A 200 -17.87 -48.55 -12.97
C SER A 200 -16.67 -48.17 -12.12
N PHE A 201 -16.81 -48.15 -10.81
CA PHE A 201 -15.73 -47.92 -9.87
C PHE A 201 -15.66 -49.02 -8.82
N ASN A 202 -14.45 -49.30 -8.35
CA ASN A 202 -14.14 -50.18 -7.25
C ASN A 202 -13.06 -49.50 -6.40
N ILE A 203 -13.46 -48.95 -5.26
CA ILE A 203 -12.61 -48.06 -4.46
C ILE A 203 -12.38 -48.69 -3.08
N HIS A 204 -11.11 -48.92 -2.75
CA HIS A 204 -10.69 -49.32 -1.41
C HIS A 204 -10.53 -48.09 -0.53
N VAL A 205 -11.39 -47.95 0.48
CA VAL A 205 -11.38 -46.83 1.41
C VAL A 205 -10.68 -47.26 2.69
N PRO A 206 -9.44 -46.80 2.97
CA PRO A 206 -8.75 -47.10 4.22
C PRO A 206 -9.49 -46.45 5.40
N LEU A 207 -9.53 -47.16 6.53
CA LEU A 207 -10.24 -46.76 7.74
C LEU A 207 -9.30 -46.74 8.94
N GLU A 208 -9.20 -45.58 9.57
CA GLU A 208 -8.62 -45.45 10.90
C GLU A 208 -9.61 -45.91 11.98
N PRO A 209 -9.13 -46.35 13.16
CA PRO A 209 -9.99 -46.67 14.30
C PRO A 209 -10.98 -45.53 14.62
N GLY A 210 -12.25 -45.86 14.86
CA GLY A 210 -13.28 -44.88 15.19
C GLY A 210 -14.24 -44.56 14.02
N ARG A 211 -14.96 -43.44 14.12
CA ARG A 211 -16.01 -43.03 13.18
C ARG A 211 -15.42 -42.28 11.99
N SER A 212 -15.61 -42.80 10.79
CA SER A 212 -15.28 -42.13 9.52
C SER A 212 -16.56 -41.76 8.75
N VAL A 213 -16.60 -40.56 8.18
CA VAL A 213 -17.64 -40.13 7.24
C VAL A 213 -17.04 -40.16 5.83
N ILE A 214 -17.57 -41.04 4.98
CA ILE A 214 -17.11 -41.22 3.61
C ILE A 214 -18.11 -40.52 2.69
N THR A 215 -17.64 -39.58 1.87
CA THR A 215 -18.44 -38.92 0.82
C THR A 215 -17.90 -39.32 -0.53
N LEU A 216 -18.74 -39.92 -1.37
CA LEU A 216 -18.42 -40.25 -2.75
C LEU A 216 -19.18 -39.31 -3.67
N SER A 217 -18.46 -38.53 -4.49
CA SER A 217 -19.02 -37.58 -5.44
C SER A 217 -18.69 -38.01 -6.87
N ALA A 218 -19.61 -37.85 -7.81
CA ALA A 218 -19.38 -38.05 -9.25
C ALA A 218 -19.65 -36.75 -9.99
N PHE A 219 -18.78 -36.41 -10.93
CA PHE A 219 -18.83 -35.20 -11.73
C PHE A 219 -18.91 -35.55 -13.21
N ASP A 220 -19.80 -34.88 -13.94
CA ASP A 220 -19.90 -35.03 -15.38
C ASP A 220 -19.00 -34.07 -16.16
N GLY A 221 -19.02 -34.14 -17.49
CA GLY A 221 -18.25 -33.27 -18.39
C GLY A 221 -18.54 -31.76 -18.29
N GLN A 222 -19.59 -31.37 -17.56
CA GLN A 222 -19.96 -29.96 -17.31
C GLN A 222 -19.87 -29.61 -15.82
N SER A 223 -19.19 -30.45 -15.02
CA SER A 223 -18.98 -30.28 -13.57
C SER A 223 -20.26 -30.33 -12.73
N ASN A 224 -21.37 -30.88 -13.25
CA ASN A 224 -22.52 -31.18 -12.40
C ASN A 224 -22.16 -32.34 -11.47
N ALA A 225 -22.55 -32.26 -10.20
CA ALA A 225 -22.13 -33.20 -9.18
C ALA A 225 -23.31 -33.87 -8.46
N THR A 226 -23.13 -35.14 -8.13
CA THR A 226 -23.97 -35.88 -7.19
C THR A 226 -23.09 -36.53 -6.15
N ALA A 227 -23.50 -36.51 -4.88
CA ALA A 227 -22.74 -37.10 -3.79
C ALA A 227 -23.58 -38.06 -2.94
N GLN A 228 -22.96 -39.16 -2.50
CA GLN A 228 -23.52 -40.09 -1.52
C GLN A 228 -22.61 -40.18 -0.29
N LYS A 229 -23.22 -40.24 0.90
CA LYS A 229 -22.51 -40.26 2.18
C LYS A 229 -22.74 -41.57 2.91
N PHE A 230 -21.65 -42.13 3.46
CA PHE A 230 -21.63 -43.33 4.29
C PHE A 230 -20.97 -43.00 5.63
N VAL A 231 -21.45 -43.59 6.71
CA VAL A 231 -20.81 -43.50 8.02
C VAL A 231 -20.37 -44.89 8.42
N VAL A 232 -19.06 -45.07 8.59
CA VAL A 232 -18.46 -46.36 8.94
C VAL A 232 -17.68 -46.20 10.24
N VAL A 233 -17.94 -47.10 11.19
CA VAL A 233 -17.20 -47.15 12.46
C VAL A 233 -16.29 -48.37 12.45
N ARG A 234 -14.97 -48.14 12.57
CA ARG A 234 -13.99 -49.22 12.70
C ARG A 234 -13.73 -49.57 14.17
N GLN A 235 -13.99 -50.81 14.58
CA GLN A 235 -13.71 -51.33 15.92
C GLN A 235 -12.35 -52.04 15.97
N THR A 236 -11.62 -51.91 17.09
CA THR A 236 -10.26 -52.47 17.27
C THR A 236 -10.22 -53.75 18.11
N THR A 237 -11.37 -54.32 18.48
CA THR A 237 -11.45 -55.50 19.36
C THR A 237 -11.80 -56.77 18.58
N ALA A 238 -10.89 -57.73 18.59
CA ALA A 238 -11.14 -59.11 18.19
C ALA A 238 -12.20 -59.76 19.10
N VAL A 239 -13.31 -60.21 18.51
CA VAL A 239 -14.05 -61.38 19.00
C VAL A 239 -13.64 -62.55 18.11
N ALA A 240 -13.18 -63.63 18.74
CA ALA A 240 -12.62 -64.81 18.12
C ALA A 240 -13.61 -65.54 17.17
N GLY A 241 -13.12 -66.02 16.02
CA GLY A 241 -13.84 -67.04 15.24
C GLY A 241 -13.41 -67.29 13.78
N ALA A 242 -12.36 -68.11 13.61
CA ALA A 242 -12.10 -69.07 12.49
C ALA A 242 -11.81 -68.58 11.03
N PRO A 243 -11.02 -69.36 10.24
CA PRO A 243 -10.27 -68.86 9.08
C PRO A 243 -10.76 -69.37 7.71
N ALA A 244 -10.45 -68.64 6.62
CA ALA A 244 -10.44 -69.20 5.27
C ALA A 244 -9.35 -68.56 4.38
N THR A 245 -8.57 -69.46 3.79
CA THR A 245 -7.45 -69.33 2.85
C THR A 245 -7.82 -68.82 1.44
N VAL A 246 -6.95 -68.03 0.80
CA VAL A 246 -6.85 -67.92 -0.68
C VAL A 246 -5.38 -67.75 -1.12
N GLN A 247 -5.02 -68.44 -2.21
CA GLN A 247 -3.69 -68.63 -2.82
C GLN A 247 -3.19 -67.45 -3.70
N PRO A 248 -1.90 -67.41 -4.07
CA PRO A 248 -1.32 -66.33 -4.89
C PRO A 248 -1.46 -66.58 -6.40
N ILE A 249 -1.70 -65.53 -7.18
CA ILE A 249 -1.63 -65.56 -8.66
C ILE A 249 -0.58 -64.54 -9.13
N GLN A 250 0.34 -65.00 -9.97
CA GLN A 250 1.41 -64.22 -10.62
C GLN A 250 0.87 -63.33 -11.78
N PRO A 251 1.56 -62.22 -12.12
CA PRO A 251 1.22 -61.38 -13.27
C PRO A 251 1.86 -61.89 -14.57
N THR A 252 1.13 -61.76 -15.68
CA THR A 252 1.65 -61.95 -17.06
C THR A 252 1.61 -60.59 -17.80
N PRO A 253 2.67 -60.20 -18.55
CA PRO A 253 2.83 -58.85 -19.09
C PRO A 253 2.42 -58.72 -20.56
N THR A 254 1.98 -57.52 -20.98
CA THR A 254 2.27 -56.80 -22.27
C THR A 254 1.21 -55.70 -22.55
N PRO A 255 1.39 -54.76 -23.51
CA PRO A 255 2.60 -54.13 -24.06
C PRO A 255 2.54 -52.58 -24.05
N ILE A 256 3.71 -51.95 -24.25
CA ILE A 256 3.91 -50.50 -24.39
C ILE A 256 3.48 -50.00 -25.79
N PRO A 257 2.77 -48.86 -25.90
CA PRO A 257 2.79 -48.02 -27.10
C PRO A 257 3.68 -46.78 -26.89
N ALA A 258 4.55 -46.55 -27.88
CA ALA A 258 5.48 -45.44 -27.95
C ALA A 258 4.77 -44.12 -28.30
N HIS A 259 4.78 -43.17 -27.37
CA HIS A 259 4.81 -41.75 -27.70
C HIS A 259 5.90 -41.11 -26.84
N ILE A 260 6.93 -40.57 -27.50
CA ILE A 260 8.05 -39.89 -26.88
C ILE A 260 7.53 -38.49 -26.49
N PRO A 261 7.54 -38.10 -25.19
CA PRO A 261 7.28 -36.72 -24.80
C PRO A 261 8.27 -35.79 -25.52
N GLN A 262 7.79 -34.70 -26.13
CA GLN A 262 8.69 -33.64 -26.59
C GLN A 262 9.20 -32.89 -25.36
N ASP A 263 10.42 -33.22 -24.98
CA ASP A 263 11.22 -32.59 -23.94
C ASP A 263 11.31 -31.07 -24.12
N THR A 264 10.80 -30.30 -23.16
CA THR A 264 10.80 -28.83 -23.21
C THR A 264 11.99 -28.24 -22.46
N ARG A 265 12.37 -26.98 -22.75
CA ARG A 265 13.47 -26.34 -22.00
C ARG A 265 12.99 -25.89 -20.61
N PRO A 266 13.88 -25.91 -19.59
CA PRO A 266 13.56 -25.40 -18.26
C PRO A 266 13.06 -23.95 -18.26
N ILE A 267 12.06 -23.64 -17.44
CA ILE A 267 11.55 -22.27 -17.25
C ILE A 267 12.06 -21.72 -15.92
N ILE A 268 12.78 -20.59 -15.96
CA ILE A 268 13.28 -19.88 -14.78
C ILE A 268 12.33 -18.72 -14.44
N THR A 269 11.81 -18.69 -13.22
CA THR A 269 11.02 -17.56 -12.69
C THR A 269 11.68 -17.01 -11.42
N LEU A 270 11.94 -15.70 -11.39
CA LEU A 270 12.46 -15.03 -10.20
C LEU A 270 11.34 -14.76 -9.20
N LEU A 271 11.61 -15.04 -7.94
CA LEU A 271 10.75 -14.74 -6.79
C LEU A 271 11.28 -13.54 -5.97
N SER A 272 12.56 -13.19 -6.14
CA SER A 272 13.17 -11.98 -5.58
C SER A 272 13.13 -10.80 -6.55
N ASP A 273 12.92 -9.59 -6.04
CA ASP A 273 13.11 -8.37 -6.83
C ASP A 273 14.61 -8.13 -7.05
N VAL A 274 15.03 -8.06 -8.31
CA VAL A 274 16.42 -7.75 -8.70
C VAL A 274 16.43 -6.33 -9.24
N PRO A 275 16.92 -5.33 -8.49
CA PRO A 275 16.86 -3.94 -8.91
C PRO A 275 17.88 -3.68 -10.04
N ALA A 276 17.52 -2.83 -11.00
CA ALA A 276 18.46 -2.40 -12.05
C ALA A 276 19.64 -1.59 -11.49
N THR A 277 19.47 -0.97 -10.32
CA THR A 277 20.47 -0.18 -9.59
C THR A 277 20.39 -0.44 -8.10
N THR A 278 21.53 -0.59 -7.40
CA THR A 278 21.58 -0.78 -5.94
C THR A 278 22.85 -0.17 -5.34
N ASN A 279 22.88 0.11 -4.05
CA ASN A 279 24.10 0.42 -3.30
C ASN A 279 24.58 -0.78 -2.46
N GLU A 280 23.76 -1.84 -2.36
CA GLU A 280 24.02 -3.03 -1.55
C GLU A 280 25.24 -3.81 -2.06
N VAL A 281 26.05 -4.30 -1.12
CA VAL A 281 27.25 -5.13 -1.41
C VAL A 281 26.85 -6.56 -1.75
N LYS A 282 25.69 -7.01 -1.29
CA LYS A 282 25.16 -8.34 -1.57
C LYS A 282 23.73 -8.24 -2.06
N LEU A 283 23.34 -9.10 -2.97
CA LEU A 283 21.98 -9.21 -3.47
C LEU A 283 21.47 -10.64 -3.29
N LEU A 284 20.29 -10.79 -2.70
CA LEU A 284 19.63 -12.08 -2.53
C LEU A 284 18.81 -12.40 -3.78
N ILE A 285 19.14 -13.50 -4.44
CA ILE A 285 18.41 -14.01 -5.60
C ILE A 285 17.63 -15.26 -5.17
N LYS A 286 16.32 -15.23 -5.38
CA LYS A 286 15.42 -16.35 -5.18
C LYS A 286 14.66 -16.63 -6.47
N GLY A 287 14.48 -17.89 -6.80
CA GLY A 287 13.70 -18.27 -7.96
C GLY A 287 13.22 -19.71 -7.90
N ILE A 288 12.42 -20.05 -8.89
CA ILE A 288 11.87 -21.38 -9.14
C ILE A 288 12.22 -21.78 -10.57
N VAL A 289 12.57 -23.04 -10.75
CA VAL A 289 12.81 -23.67 -12.06
C VAL A 289 11.86 -24.83 -12.22
N ILE A 290 11.18 -24.89 -13.36
CA ILE A 290 10.18 -25.92 -13.68
C ILE A 290 10.56 -26.54 -15.02
N ASP A 291 10.51 -27.88 -15.08
CA ASP A 291 10.79 -28.66 -16.28
C ASP A 291 10.00 -29.98 -16.29
N ASP A 292 9.50 -30.42 -17.45
CA ASP A 292 8.63 -31.60 -17.55
C ASP A 292 9.37 -32.94 -17.40
N GLN A 293 10.69 -32.96 -17.63
CA GLN A 293 11.57 -34.12 -17.44
C GLN A 293 12.44 -34.00 -16.17
N GLY A 294 12.40 -32.85 -15.51
CA GLY A 294 13.07 -32.58 -14.24
C GLY A 294 14.34 -31.75 -14.41
N VAL A 295 14.58 -30.90 -13.42
CA VAL A 295 15.75 -30.01 -13.38
C VAL A 295 16.94 -30.79 -12.84
N LYS A 296 18.06 -30.77 -13.55
CA LYS A 296 19.31 -31.45 -13.17
C LYS A 296 20.27 -30.54 -12.43
N ASP A 297 20.40 -29.30 -12.89
CA ASP A 297 21.35 -28.33 -12.33
C ASP A 297 20.85 -26.89 -12.47
N ILE A 298 21.20 -26.05 -11.50
CA ILE A 298 20.97 -24.61 -11.51
C ILE A 298 22.27 -23.93 -11.11
N GLN A 299 22.82 -23.12 -12.00
CA GLN A 299 24.05 -22.38 -11.79
C GLN A 299 23.79 -20.87 -11.82
N VAL A 300 24.20 -20.16 -10.76
CA VAL A 300 24.18 -18.69 -10.73
C VAL A 300 25.61 -18.18 -10.81
N THR A 301 25.91 -17.35 -11.80
CA THR A 301 27.23 -16.77 -12.03
C THR A 301 27.16 -15.25 -12.09
N VAL A 302 28.04 -14.55 -11.36
CA VAL A 302 28.21 -13.09 -11.49
C VAL A 302 29.48 -12.79 -12.27
N HIS A 303 29.33 -12.11 -13.40
CA HIS A 303 30.42 -11.60 -14.20
C HIS A 303 30.59 -10.09 -14.01
N GLN A 304 31.84 -9.68 -13.83
CA GLN A 304 32.27 -8.32 -14.15
C GLN A 304 33.03 -8.36 -15.48
N PRO A 305 32.99 -7.31 -16.31
CA PRO A 305 33.86 -7.20 -17.47
C PRO A 305 35.33 -7.41 -17.06
N GLY A 306 35.93 -8.55 -17.43
CA GLY A 306 37.34 -8.87 -17.17
C GLY A 306 37.70 -9.76 -15.97
N LYS A 307 36.75 -10.37 -15.23
CA LYS A 307 37.03 -11.31 -14.11
C LYS A 307 36.32 -12.66 -14.29
N LYS A 308 36.89 -13.76 -13.76
CA LYS A 308 36.25 -15.10 -13.73
C LYS A 308 35.18 -15.17 -12.62
N GLY A 309 33.96 -15.57 -12.97
CA GLY A 309 32.81 -15.64 -12.06
C GLY A 309 32.87 -16.79 -11.05
N LEU A 310 32.11 -16.66 -9.97
CA LEU A 310 31.88 -17.70 -8.95
C LEU A 310 30.62 -18.49 -9.33
N ALA A 311 30.73 -19.81 -9.48
CA ALA A 311 29.62 -20.70 -9.77
C ALA A 311 29.12 -21.35 -8.47
N ILE A 312 27.80 -21.38 -8.27
CA ILE A 312 27.15 -22.13 -7.18
C ILE A 312 26.28 -23.19 -7.86
N GLU A 313 26.67 -24.45 -7.73
CA GLU A 313 25.92 -25.62 -8.21
C GLU A 313 24.92 -26.07 -7.14
N LEU A 314 23.66 -26.26 -7.52
CA LEU A 314 22.59 -26.69 -6.62
C LEU A 314 21.98 -28.00 -7.16
N PRO A 315 22.01 -29.11 -6.38
CA PRO A 315 21.49 -30.39 -6.86
C PRO A 315 19.97 -30.36 -6.98
N ALA A 316 19.44 -30.64 -8.17
CA ALA A 316 18.01 -30.76 -8.43
C ALA A 316 17.65 -32.19 -8.90
N GLN A 317 16.54 -32.74 -8.39
CA GLN A 317 16.04 -34.09 -8.75
C GLN A 317 14.51 -34.14 -8.94
N LYS A 318 13.85 -32.98 -9.06
CA LYS A 318 12.38 -32.85 -9.14
C LYS A 318 11.95 -32.08 -10.40
N ILE A 319 10.69 -32.28 -10.80
CA ILE A 319 9.99 -31.54 -11.88
C ILE A 319 9.95 -30.02 -11.60
N GLN A 320 10.05 -29.65 -10.33
CA GLN A 320 10.06 -28.27 -9.86
C GLN A 320 11.08 -28.14 -8.72
N ASP A 321 11.98 -27.17 -8.82
CA ASP A 321 12.96 -26.88 -7.77
C ASP A 321 13.08 -25.38 -7.49
N THR A 322 13.45 -25.04 -6.27
CA THR A 322 13.60 -23.65 -5.80
C THR A 322 15.03 -23.37 -5.44
N PHE A 323 15.57 -22.23 -5.88
CA PHE A 323 16.92 -21.80 -5.54
C PHE A 323 16.90 -20.49 -4.77
N GLN A 324 17.85 -20.36 -3.85
CA GLN A 324 18.13 -19.15 -3.09
C GLN A 324 19.64 -18.99 -2.94
N THR A 325 20.19 -17.84 -3.33
CA THR A 325 21.61 -17.54 -3.18
C THR A 325 21.86 -16.05 -2.94
N GLU A 326 22.89 -15.73 -2.14
CA GLU A 326 23.40 -14.36 -2.00
C GLU A 326 24.60 -14.18 -2.92
N ILE A 327 24.51 -13.20 -3.81
CA ILE A 327 25.63 -12.81 -4.68
C ILE A 327 26.28 -11.53 -4.16
N SER A 328 27.60 -11.44 -4.26
CA SER A 328 28.32 -10.20 -3.92
C SER A 328 28.45 -9.32 -5.15
N LEU A 329 28.11 -8.05 -5.01
CA LEU A 329 28.16 -7.03 -6.05
C LEU A 329 29.35 -6.11 -5.82
N GLU A 330 30.09 -5.89 -6.89
CA GLU A 330 31.20 -4.95 -6.93
C GLU A 330 30.70 -3.59 -7.44
N PRO A 331 31.34 -2.46 -7.07
CA PRO A 331 30.98 -1.17 -7.63
C PRO A 331 30.99 -1.16 -9.17
N GLY A 332 29.99 -0.53 -9.79
CA GLY A 332 29.84 -0.51 -11.25
C GLY A 332 28.81 -1.55 -11.75
N GLN A 333 28.86 -1.86 -13.05
CA GLN A 333 27.90 -2.75 -13.69
C GLN A 333 28.26 -4.23 -13.42
N ASN A 334 27.30 -4.98 -12.87
CA ASN A 334 27.39 -6.41 -12.61
C ASN A 334 26.41 -7.14 -13.55
N GLU A 335 26.88 -8.18 -14.23
CA GLU A 335 26.06 -9.06 -15.06
C GLU A 335 25.86 -10.38 -14.33
N ILE A 336 24.61 -10.77 -14.08
CA ILE A 336 24.26 -11.97 -13.35
C ILE A 336 23.59 -12.93 -14.33
N LEU A 337 24.14 -14.14 -14.47
CA LEU A 337 23.60 -15.18 -15.33
C LEU A 337 23.08 -16.31 -14.45
N ILE A 338 21.86 -16.73 -14.71
CA ILE A 338 21.22 -17.87 -14.06
C ILE A 338 20.97 -18.90 -15.15
N GLU A 339 21.65 -20.03 -15.07
CA GLU A 339 21.56 -21.13 -16.02
C GLU A 339 20.87 -22.30 -15.35
N ALA A 340 19.84 -22.85 -16.00
CA ALA A 340 19.17 -24.07 -15.58
C ALA A 340 19.32 -25.12 -16.67
N MET A 341 19.63 -26.36 -16.27
CA MET A 341 19.77 -27.51 -17.17
C MET A 341 18.79 -28.62 -16.76
N ASP A 342 18.07 -29.20 -17.71
CA ASP A 342 17.22 -30.37 -17.49
C ASP A 342 18.02 -31.69 -17.43
N THR A 343 17.33 -32.81 -17.21
CA THR A 343 17.96 -34.15 -17.16
C THR A 343 18.42 -34.67 -18.52
N SER A 344 17.91 -34.13 -19.64
CA SER A 344 18.27 -34.51 -21.01
C SER A 344 19.43 -33.68 -21.60
N GLY A 345 19.80 -32.57 -20.96
CA GLY A 345 20.89 -31.68 -21.29
C GLY A 345 20.51 -30.38 -22.01
N GLN A 346 19.24 -29.99 -22.10
CA GLN A 346 18.86 -28.66 -22.59
C GLN A 346 19.01 -27.62 -21.49
N THR A 347 19.35 -26.38 -21.90
CA THR A 347 19.60 -25.28 -20.98
C THR A 347 18.77 -24.05 -21.29
N THR A 348 18.45 -23.30 -20.23
CA THR A 348 17.89 -21.94 -20.28
C THR A 348 18.77 -21.01 -19.46
N THR A 349 19.09 -19.84 -20.02
CA THR A 349 19.89 -18.80 -19.35
C THR A 349 19.07 -17.53 -19.19
N LEU A 350 19.04 -16.98 -17.97
CA LEU A 350 18.47 -15.67 -17.65
C LEU A 350 19.60 -14.70 -17.27
N THR A 351 19.72 -13.59 -18.01
CA THR A 351 20.72 -12.54 -17.75
C THR A 351 20.08 -11.32 -17.09
N LEU A 352 20.68 -10.85 -16.00
CA LEU A 352 20.24 -9.68 -15.23
C LEU A 352 21.38 -8.66 -15.15
N MET A 353 21.07 -7.39 -15.35
CA MET A 353 22.04 -6.29 -15.30
C MET A 353 21.77 -5.44 -14.06
N VAL A 354 22.77 -5.31 -13.19
CA VAL A 354 22.66 -4.54 -11.94
C VAL A 354 23.80 -3.54 -11.82
N LEU A 355 23.49 -2.25 -11.81
CA LEU A 355 24.46 -1.18 -11.57
C LEU A 355 24.58 -0.89 -10.07
N ARG A 356 25.74 -1.20 -9.49
CA ARG A 356 26.03 -0.85 -8.09
C ARG A 356 26.63 0.56 -7.99
N THR A 357 25.95 1.48 -7.34
CA THR A 357 26.44 2.85 -7.11
C THR A 357 27.36 2.89 -5.88
N SER A 358 28.53 3.51 -6.03
CA SER A 358 29.53 3.60 -4.95
C SER A 358 29.29 4.85 -4.10
N THR A 359 28.73 4.70 -2.91
CA THR A 359 28.78 5.73 -1.87
C THR A 359 29.87 5.36 -0.88
N PHE A 360 30.94 6.14 -0.82
CA PHE A 360 32.00 6.00 0.19
C PHE A 360 31.44 6.36 1.58
N ALA A 361 31.00 5.35 2.32
CA ALA A 361 31.24 5.15 3.76
C ALA A 361 30.58 3.83 4.22
N PRO A 362 31.35 2.83 4.68
CA PRO A 362 30.81 1.75 5.50
C PRO A 362 30.54 2.32 6.91
N ASP A 363 29.44 1.92 7.54
CA ASP A 363 29.04 2.21 8.93
C ASP A 363 28.07 3.37 9.20
N ALA A 364 27.54 4.05 8.18
CA ALA A 364 26.20 4.61 8.35
C ALA A 364 25.23 3.43 8.29
N PRO A 365 24.37 3.18 9.29
CA PRO A 365 23.23 2.30 9.08
C PRO A 365 22.53 2.83 7.84
N LEU A 366 22.44 2.00 6.78
CA LEU A 366 21.53 2.26 5.69
C LEU A 366 20.23 2.70 6.35
N ALA A 367 19.76 3.90 6.03
CA ALA A 367 18.46 4.37 6.49
C ALA A 367 17.51 3.20 6.25
N GLN A 368 17.09 2.55 7.34
CA GLN A 368 16.05 1.56 7.26
C GLN A 368 14.92 2.33 6.59
N GLN A 369 14.45 1.86 5.43
CA GLN A 369 13.23 2.41 4.85
C GLN A 369 12.24 2.52 6.01
N PRO A 370 11.71 3.73 6.31
CA PRO A 370 10.94 3.95 7.51
C PRO A 370 9.90 2.85 7.63
N SER A 371 9.88 2.14 8.77
CA SER A 371 8.92 1.05 8.99
C SER A 371 7.48 1.54 8.80
N GLU A 372 7.27 2.85 8.97
CA GLU A 372 6.15 3.65 8.46
C GLU A 372 6.70 5.01 8.01
N VAL A 373 6.29 5.54 6.85
CA VAL A 373 6.46 6.99 6.59
C VAL A 373 5.44 7.70 7.48
N PRO A 374 5.86 8.48 8.50
CA PRO A 374 4.93 9.07 9.45
C PRO A 374 3.90 9.94 8.73
N ALA A 375 2.67 9.97 9.26
CA ALA A 375 1.68 10.94 8.80
C ALA A 375 2.25 12.36 8.95
N ILE A 376 2.04 13.23 7.97
CA ILE A 376 2.53 14.61 7.92
C ILE A 376 2.29 15.36 9.25
N SER A 377 1.18 15.07 9.93
CA SER A 377 0.79 15.67 11.21
C SER A 377 1.68 15.29 12.41
N GLN A 378 2.54 14.28 12.29
CA GLN A 378 3.42 13.81 13.38
C GLN A 378 4.87 14.29 13.24
N GLN A 379 5.21 14.99 12.15
CA GLN A 379 6.60 15.34 11.86
C GLN A 379 7.01 16.73 12.38
N ARG A 380 6.08 17.62 12.74
CA ARG A 380 6.37 18.86 13.50
C ARG A 380 5.72 18.81 14.87
N PRO A 381 6.49 18.71 15.96
CA PRO A 381 5.92 18.89 17.28
C PRO A 381 5.70 20.39 17.51
N GLY A 382 4.45 20.82 17.70
CA GLY A 382 4.10 22.23 17.94
C GLY A 382 4.04 23.10 16.68
N ASP A 383 3.67 24.36 16.88
CA ASP A 383 3.62 25.37 15.82
C ASP A 383 5.00 25.97 15.55
N VAL A 384 5.15 26.63 14.39
CA VAL A 384 6.35 27.43 14.07
C VAL A 384 5.99 28.89 14.19
N TYR A 385 6.81 29.66 14.90
CA TYR A 385 6.74 31.12 14.97
C TYR A 385 8.04 31.73 14.50
N ALA A 386 7.97 32.85 13.77
CA ALA A 386 9.17 33.52 13.28
C ALA A 386 9.17 35.04 13.46
N VAL A 387 10.35 35.60 13.72
CA VAL A 387 10.63 37.03 13.59
C VAL A 387 11.77 37.18 12.59
N ILE A 388 11.51 37.85 11.48
CA ILE A 388 12.42 37.99 10.34
C ILE A 388 12.69 39.47 10.15
N ILE A 389 13.96 39.87 10.24
CA ILE A 389 14.40 41.25 10.25
C ILE A 389 15.39 41.46 9.11
N GLY A 390 15.12 42.42 8.24
CA GLY A 390 16.00 42.82 7.14
C GLY A 390 16.17 44.34 7.10
N ILE A 391 17.40 44.82 7.26
CA ILE A 391 17.71 46.26 7.33
C ILE A 391 18.76 46.58 6.28
N GLY A 392 18.30 47.12 5.15
CA GLY A 392 19.13 47.55 4.04
C GLY A 392 19.47 49.02 4.12
N ASP A 393 18.47 49.81 4.52
CA ASP A 393 18.58 51.27 4.62
C ASP A 393 18.57 51.69 6.09
N TYR A 394 19.26 52.79 6.42
CA TYR A 394 19.35 53.32 7.78
C TYR A 394 18.94 54.79 7.82
N GLN A 395 18.32 55.20 8.93
CA GLN A 395 17.90 56.60 9.13
C GLN A 395 19.10 57.56 9.25
N ASP A 396 20.24 57.07 9.72
CA ASP A 396 21.50 57.81 9.76
C ASP A 396 22.35 57.50 8.51
N ASP A 397 22.35 58.41 7.54
CA ASP A 397 23.08 58.31 6.24
C ASP A 397 24.60 58.02 6.37
N ARG A 398 25.16 58.11 7.58
CA ARG A 398 26.56 57.74 7.83
C ARG A 398 26.74 56.23 7.86
N ILE A 399 25.70 55.48 8.24
CA ILE A 399 25.67 54.01 8.20
C ILE A 399 25.46 53.62 6.73
N PRO A 400 26.38 52.86 6.10
CA PRO A 400 26.24 52.49 4.69
C PRO A 400 25.06 51.56 4.45
N ASP A 401 24.30 51.79 3.38
CA ASP A 401 23.22 50.89 2.99
C ASP A 401 23.76 49.51 2.51
N LEU A 402 22.94 48.48 2.66
CA LEU A 402 23.20 47.10 2.21
C LEU A 402 22.23 46.72 1.10
N GLN A 403 22.68 45.96 0.11
CA GLN A 403 21.94 45.79 -1.13
C GLN A 403 20.85 44.72 -1.06
N PHE A 404 21.08 43.64 -0.29
CA PHE A 404 20.22 42.46 -0.38
C PHE A 404 19.53 42.05 0.92
N THR A 405 19.79 42.71 2.04
CA THR A 405 19.20 42.33 3.35
C THR A 405 17.67 42.29 3.37
N VAL A 406 17.00 43.20 2.65
CA VAL A 406 15.54 43.18 2.47
C VAL A 406 15.10 41.99 1.63
N ASN A 407 15.81 41.71 0.52
CA ASN A 407 15.52 40.54 -0.32
C ASN A 407 15.75 39.24 0.44
N ASP A 408 16.79 39.18 1.25
CA ASP A 408 17.16 38.06 2.10
C ASP A 408 16.04 37.74 3.12
N ALA A 409 15.59 38.76 3.87
CA ALA A 409 14.47 38.63 4.80
C ALA A 409 13.18 38.22 4.09
N GLN A 410 12.86 38.84 2.95
CA GLN A 410 11.69 38.50 2.15
C GLN A 410 11.76 37.08 1.58
N GLY A 411 12.95 36.63 1.16
CA GLY A 411 13.21 35.29 0.66
C GLY A 411 12.92 34.24 1.74
N LEU A 412 13.40 34.46 2.96
CA LEU A 412 13.15 33.55 4.07
C LEU A 412 11.66 33.52 4.44
N TYR A 413 11.02 34.70 4.51
CA TYR A 413 9.58 34.79 4.72
C TYR A 413 8.81 33.95 3.69
N ASN A 414 9.16 34.07 2.40
CA ASN A 414 8.51 33.35 1.32
C ASN A 414 8.66 31.83 1.47
N VAL A 415 9.86 31.33 1.79
CA VAL A 415 10.09 29.89 2.02
C VAL A 415 9.30 29.37 3.22
N LEU A 416 9.24 30.14 4.31
CA LEU A 416 8.52 29.73 5.51
C LEU A 416 7.00 29.67 5.31
N ILE A 417 6.40 30.57 4.51
CA ILE A 417 4.96 30.52 4.25
C ILE A 417 4.57 29.56 3.12
N ASP A 418 5.55 29.07 2.35
CA ASP A 418 5.28 28.20 1.20
C ASP A 418 4.71 26.85 1.67
N PRO A 419 3.50 26.45 1.23
CA PRO A 419 2.90 25.18 1.64
C PRO A 419 3.67 23.94 1.15
N GLU A 420 4.57 24.08 0.18
CA GLU A 420 5.48 23.01 -0.24
C GLU A 420 6.62 22.82 0.76
N PHE A 421 7.04 23.90 1.44
CA PHE A 421 8.21 23.91 2.32
C PHE A 421 7.87 24.18 3.79
N GLY A 422 7.75 25.45 4.15
CA GLY A 422 7.55 25.87 5.53
C GLY A 422 6.11 25.73 6.00
N GLY A 423 5.11 26.02 5.16
CA GLY A 423 3.69 25.92 5.52
C GLY A 423 3.29 26.71 6.77
N VAL A 424 4.07 27.70 7.16
CA VAL A 424 3.88 28.49 8.40
C VAL A 424 2.76 29.51 8.16
N PRO A 425 1.75 29.59 9.04
CA PRO A 425 0.73 30.64 8.95
C PRO A 425 1.33 32.04 8.97
N LYS A 426 0.83 32.94 8.12
CA LYS A 426 1.38 34.30 7.99
C LYS A 426 1.32 35.10 9.30
N ASP A 427 0.29 34.88 10.11
CA ASP A 427 0.11 35.51 11.43
C ASP A 427 1.06 34.94 12.50
N HIS A 428 1.74 33.83 12.22
CA HIS A 428 2.84 33.30 13.02
C HIS A 428 4.20 33.89 12.63
N ILE A 429 4.24 34.88 11.74
CA ILE A 429 5.50 35.53 11.33
C ILE A 429 5.39 37.05 11.51
N LYS A 430 6.42 37.65 12.11
CA LYS A 430 6.66 39.10 12.07
C LYS A 430 7.83 39.38 11.15
N LEU A 431 7.52 39.95 9.98
CA LEU A 431 8.50 40.48 9.04
C LEU A 431 8.68 41.97 9.34
N LEU A 432 9.91 42.41 9.62
CA LEU A 432 10.27 43.80 9.89
C LEU A 432 11.35 44.22 8.89
N LEU A 433 11.00 45.13 7.99
CA LEU A 433 11.90 45.60 6.93
C LEU A 433 12.19 47.09 7.10
N ASN A 434 13.46 47.48 6.94
CA ASN A 434 13.90 48.89 6.95
C ASN A 434 13.22 49.71 8.06
N GLU A 435 12.40 50.72 7.71
CA GLU A 435 11.75 51.64 8.64
C GLU A 435 10.87 50.98 9.70
N GLU A 436 10.41 49.75 9.46
CA GLU A 436 9.63 48.96 10.43
C GLU A 436 10.53 48.29 11.47
N ALA A 437 11.82 48.09 11.16
CA ALA A 437 12.80 47.41 12.00
C ALA A 437 13.50 48.37 12.98
N THR A 438 12.70 49.13 13.73
CA THR A 438 13.19 49.97 14.84
C THR A 438 13.57 49.14 16.06
N ASP A 439 14.42 49.69 16.93
CA ASP A 439 14.77 49.08 18.24
C ASP A 439 13.51 48.68 19.04
N ARG A 440 12.50 49.56 19.09
CA ARG A 440 11.23 49.31 19.77
C ARG A 440 10.44 48.19 19.11
N ALA A 441 10.37 48.16 17.78
CA ALA A 441 9.61 47.14 17.05
C ALA A 441 10.25 45.76 17.22
N ILE A 442 11.57 45.65 17.12
CA ILE A 442 12.30 44.40 17.32
C ILE A 442 12.14 43.92 18.77
N LYS A 443 12.29 44.82 19.77
CA LYS A 443 12.01 44.51 21.18
C LYS A 443 10.60 44.01 21.41
N GLY A 444 9.63 44.65 20.75
CA GLY A 444 8.22 44.27 20.79
C GLY A 444 7.95 42.91 20.15
N ALA A 445 8.61 42.58 19.03
CA ALA A 445 8.43 41.33 18.31
C ALA A 445 9.05 40.15 19.06
N ILE A 446 10.32 40.26 19.48
CA ILE A 446 11.05 39.17 20.13
C ILE A 446 10.67 39.07 21.62
N GLY A 447 10.96 40.10 22.40
CA GLY A 447 10.72 40.06 23.85
C GLY A 447 9.24 40.12 24.23
N GLY A 448 8.39 40.71 23.37
CA GLY A 448 6.97 40.88 23.63
C GLY A 448 6.08 39.82 22.99
N TRP A 449 6.07 39.75 21.66
CA TRP A 449 5.12 38.92 20.91
C TRP A 449 5.50 37.43 20.95
N LEU A 450 6.75 37.06 20.59
CA LEU A 450 7.20 35.67 20.66
C LEU A 450 7.06 35.08 22.07
N SER A 451 7.42 35.83 23.12
CA SER A 451 7.28 35.37 24.51
C SER A 451 5.83 35.09 24.94
N ARG A 452 4.83 35.65 24.26
CA ARG A 452 3.41 35.37 24.53
C ARG A 452 2.85 34.25 23.67
N GLN A 453 3.29 34.16 22.41
CA GLN A 453 2.76 33.19 21.45
C GLN A 453 3.42 31.82 21.59
N ALA A 454 4.75 31.75 21.45
CA ALA A 454 5.48 30.49 21.35
C ALA A 454 5.51 29.74 22.69
N LYS A 455 5.00 28.52 22.69
CA LYS A 455 4.98 27.58 23.81
C LYS A 455 6.17 26.65 23.77
N LYS A 456 6.30 25.89 24.86
CA LYS A 456 7.43 24.99 25.12
C LYS A 456 7.80 24.08 23.94
N GLU A 457 6.81 23.51 23.27
CA GLU A 457 6.98 22.53 22.19
C GLU A 457 7.12 23.17 20.80
N ASP A 458 6.80 24.45 20.66
CA ASP A 458 6.84 25.17 19.39
C ASP A 458 8.28 25.42 18.94
N THR A 459 8.48 25.64 17.65
CA THR A 459 9.76 26.04 17.07
C THR A 459 9.76 27.54 16.80
N VAL A 460 10.78 28.23 17.29
CA VAL A 460 10.98 29.67 17.06
C VAL A 460 12.16 29.89 16.12
N ILE A 461 11.93 30.62 15.03
CA ILE A 461 12.96 31.05 14.09
C ILE A 461 13.14 32.55 14.21
N ILE A 462 14.36 32.99 14.47
CA ILE A 462 14.73 34.41 14.45
C ILE A 462 15.77 34.61 13.37
N TYR A 463 15.52 35.55 12.48
CA TYR A 463 16.43 35.86 11.39
C TYR A 463 16.74 37.35 11.41
N TYR A 464 18.02 37.68 11.32
CA TYR A 464 18.49 39.06 11.24
C TYR A 464 19.50 39.19 10.09
N SER A 465 19.23 40.13 9.19
CA SER A 465 20.14 40.54 8.12
C SER A 465 20.32 42.05 8.15
N GLY A 466 21.55 42.50 8.35
CA GLY A 466 21.87 43.91 8.59
C GLY A 466 23.27 44.12 9.15
N HIS A 467 23.59 45.36 9.53
CA HIS A 467 24.90 45.68 10.11
C HIS A 467 25.02 45.17 11.55
N GLY A 468 26.23 44.70 11.88
CA GLY A 468 26.67 44.55 13.26
C GLY A 468 27.73 45.60 13.58
N ALA A 469 27.67 46.18 14.77
CA ALA A 469 28.64 47.19 15.22
C ALA A 469 29.31 46.76 16.52
N PRO A 470 30.65 46.67 16.57
CA PRO A 470 31.37 46.47 17.82
C PRO A 470 31.61 47.83 18.49
N GLU A 471 31.22 47.97 19.76
CA GLU A 471 31.53 49.15 20.57
C GLU A 471 32.09 48.74 21.93
N MET A 472 33.32 49.15 22.23
CA MET A 472 34.08 48.78 23.43
C MET A 472 34.21 47.25 23.62
N ARG A 473 33.37 46.67 24.50
CA ARG A 473 33.34 45.23 24.82
C ARG A 473 32.06 44.55 24.34
N ASP A 474 31.13 45.30 23.77
CA ASP A 474 29.83 44.80 23.34
C ASP A 474 29.72 44.80 21.83
N THR A 475 28.74 44.04 21.34
CA THR A 475 28.38 43.98 19.93
C THR A 475 26.90 44.26 19.79
N TYR A 476 26.54 45.02 18.77
CA TYR A 476 25.20 45.54 18.55
C TYR A 476 24.62 45.05 17.22
N TRP A 477 23.33 44.73 17.21
CA TRP A 477 22.51 44.71 16.00
C TRP A 477 22.08 46.14 15.72
N VAL A 478 22.53 46.67 14.59
CA VAL A 478 22.23 48.04 14.16
C VAL A 478 20.80 48.08 13.63
N THR A 479 19.93 48.82 14.29
CA THR A 479 18.52 48.97 13.90
C THR A 479 18.38 50.09 12.88
N TYR A 480 17.22 50.19 12.21
CA TYR A 480 16.96 51.24 11.23
C TYR A 480 17.18 52.65 11.79
N ASN A 481 16.72 52.89 13.03
CA ASN A 481 16.79 54.17 13.71
C ASN A 481 18.07 54.35 14.55
N ALA A 482 19.07 53.50 14.36
CA ALA A 482 20.34 53.59 15.07
C ALA A 482 21.08 54.90 14.71
N ASN A 483 21.64 55.54 15.73
CA ASN A 483 22.55 56.67 15.60
C ASN A 483 23.98 56.17 15.81
N ILE A 484 24.87 56.38 14.84
CA ILE A 484 26.25 55.88 14.90
C ILE A 484 27.08 56.48 16.06
N ASP A 485 26.65 57.63 16.61
CA ASP A 485 27.28 58.26 17.77
C ASP A 485 26.71 57.78 19.13
N ASP A 486 25.57 57.07 19.11
CA ASP A 486 24.86 56.61 20.31
C ASP A 486 24.23 55.22 20.10
N LEU A 487 25.06 54.24 19.72
CA LEU A 487 24.62 52.86 19.52
C LEU A 487 24.08 52.23 20.82
N TYR A 488 24.61 52.63 21.98
CA TYR A 488 24.18 52.14 23.29
C TYR A 488 22.66 52.30 23.52
N THR A 489 22.06 53.44 23.12
CA THR A 489 20.63 53.69 23.33
C THR A 489 19.75 53.38 22.12
N THR A 490 20.33 53.37 20.92
CA THR A 490 19.56 53.31 19.66
C THR A 490 19.72 52.02 18.89
N ALA A 491 20.73 51.19 19.18
CA ALA A 491 20.90 49.85 18.64
C ALA A 491 20.62 48.78 19.73
N LEU A 492 20.68 47.50 19.37
CA LEU A 492 20.42 46.39 20.30
C LEU A 492 21.71 45.66 20.65
N ASN A 493 22.17 45.73 21.88
CA ASN A 493 23.35 44.96 22.28
C ASN A 493 23.02 43.48 22.51
N ASN A 494 24.05 42.64 22.52
CA ASN A 494 23.90 41.20 22.74
C ASN A 494 23.21 40.84 24.07
N ASN A 495 23.39 41.61 25.15
CA ASN A 495 22.73 41.33 26.42
C ASN A 495 21.22 41.54 26.32
N GLU A 496 20.77 42.63 25.68
CA GLU A 496 19.35 42.87 25.42
C GLU A 496 18.76 41.75 24.56
N ILE A 497 19.49 41.28 23.55
CA ILE A 497 19.07 40.16 22.70
C ILE A 497 18.94 38.88 23.53
N THR A 498 19.96 38.54 24.32
CA THR A 498 19.92 37.38 25.22
C THR A 498 18.74 37.46 26.19
N GLU A 499 18.48 38.61 26.81
CA GLU A 499 17.34 38.82 27.70
C GLU A 499 16.00 38.64 26.98
N MET A 500 15.87 39.12 25.74
CA MET A 500 14.67 38.90 24.94
C MET A 500 14.47 37.42 24.60
N LEU A 501 15.51 36.70 24.21
CA LEU A 501 15.43 35.28 23.92
C LEU A 501 15.13 34.44 25.16
N ALA A 502 15.68 34.82 26.32
CA ALA A 502 15.43 34.13 27.59
C ALA A 502 13.96 34.17 28.02
N ARG A 503 13.18 35.15 27.52
CA ARG A 503 11.73 35.27 27.77
C ARG A 503 10.88 34.32 26.94
N ILE A 504 11.43 33.72 25.90
CA ILE A 504 10.72 32.78 25.03
C ILE A 504 10.59 31.44 25.77
N GLU A 505 9.39 30.90 25.87
CA GLU A 505 9.12 29.63 26.58
C GLU A 505 9.59 28.40 25.80
N SER A 506 9.56 28.49 24.46
CA SER A 506 10.00 27.41 23.56
C SER A 506 11.40 26.90 23.92
N GLU A 507 11.54 25.57 23.91
CA GLU A 507 12.83 24.89 24.02
C GLU A 507 13.59 24.87 22.68
N ARG A 508 12.92 25.18 21.56
CA ARG A 508 13.48 25.12 20.20
C ARG A 508 13.60 26.51 19.60
N VAL A 509 14.70 27.21 19.87
CA VAL A 509 14.93 28.57 19.36
C VAL A 509 16.14 28.55 18.44
N ILE A 510 15.91 28.82 17.16
CA ILE A 510 16.93 28.85 16.12
C ILE A 510 17.10 30.28 15.65
N THR A 511 18.31 30.81 15.77
CA THR A 511 18.65 32.16 15.36
C THR A 511 19.63 32.12 14.19
N PHE A 512 19.29 32.76 13.08
CA PHE A 512 20.13 32.92 11.90
C PHE A 512 20.58 34.37 11.80
N LEU A 513 21.89 34.60 11.74
CA LEU A 513 22.49 35.94 11.75
C LEU A 513 23.31 36.16 10.48
N ASP A 514 22.74 36.88 9.52
CA ASP A 514 23.44 37.33 8.31
C ASP A 514 23.94 38.77 8.49
N SER A 515 24.92 38.94 9.38
CA SER A 515 25.44 40.26 9.73
C SER A 515 26.96 40.29 9.81
N CYS A 516 27.54 41.33 9.25
CA CYS A 516 28.97 41.66 9.41
C CYS A 516 29.18 42.40 10.73
N TYR A 517 29.70 41.75 11.76
CA TYR A 517 30.04 42.41 13.04
C TYR A 517 31.25 43.34 12.98
N SER A 518 31.92 43.44 11.82
CA SER A 518 33.10 44.28 11.60
C SER A 518 32.84 45.52 10.73
N ALA A 519 31.64 45.68 10.17
CA ALA A 519 31.41 46.60 9.05
C ALA A 519 30.89 48.01 9.43
N ALA A 520 30.10 48.18 10.49
CA ALA A 520 29.48 49.49 10.78
C ALA A 520 30.46 50.59 11.27
N THR A 521 31.73 50.26 11.52
CA THR A 521 32.71 51.20 12.12
C THR A 521 33.34 52.21 11.14
N VAL A 522 32.93 52.24 9.87
CA VAL A 522 33.73 52.86 8.78
C VAL A 522 33.71 54.41 8.77
N LYS A 523 32.85 55.10 9.54
CA LYS A 523 32.77 56.59 9.50
C LYS A 523 32.85 57.33 10.85
N ARG A 524 33.25 56.70 11.97
CA ARG A 524 33.43 57.43 13.25
C ARG A 524 34.75 58.21 13.24
N LYS A 525 34.69 59.52 13.56
CA LYS A 525 35.84 60.45 13.55
C LYS A 525 36.93 60.09 14.57
N ASP A 526 36.55 59.42 15.65
CA ASP A 526 37.46 58.98 16.72
C ASP A 526 37.63 57.46 16.67
N ARG A 527 38.81 57.03 16.21
CA ARG A 527 39.23 55.61 16.26
C ARG A 527 39.58 55.22 17.69
N THR A 528 38.59 54.97 18.53
CA THR A 528 38.82 54.08 19.68
C THR A 528 39.07 52.70 19.09
N ARG A 529 40.28 52.14 19.33
CA ARG A 529 40.64 50.78 18.92
C ARG A 529 39.52 49.84 19.36
N SER A 530 38.75 49.31 18.40
CA SER A 530 37.85 48.20 18.65
C SER A 530 38.71 47.05 19.18
N ILE A 531 38.51 46.70 20.44
CA ILE A 531 39.00 45.44 20.95
C ILE A 531 38.20 44.39 20.19
N GLN A 532 38.88 43.53 19.44
CA GLN A 532 38.29 42.35 18.81
C GLN A 532 37.60 41.56 19.91
N THR A 533 36.29 41.73 20.03
CA THR A 533 35.48 40.97 20.96
C THR A 533 34.99 39.74 20.23
N GLU A 534 35.37 38.58 20.75
CA GLU A 534 34.68 37.34 20.45
C GLU A 534 33.21 37.56 20.79
N ILE A 535 32.32 37.24 19.87
CA ILE A 535 30.91 37.48 20.09
C ILE A 535 30.47 36.53 21.22
N PRO A 536 30.01 37.04 22.39
CA PRO A 536 29.78 36.22 23.57
C PRO A 536 28.44 35.49 23.46
N TRP A 537 28.36 34.56 22.51
CA TRP A 537 27.19 33.70 22.28
C TRP A 537 27.07 32.58 23.35
N GLU A 538 28.01 32.48 24.30
CA GLU A 538 27.99 31.50 25.38
C GLU A 538 26.72 31.59 26.25
N ASN A 539 26.13 32.79 26.36
CA ASN A 539 24.91 33.04 27.13
C ASN A 539 23.61 32.57 26.43
N PHE A 540 23.70 32.07 25.19
CA PHE A 540 22.57 31.54 24.42
C PHE A 540 22.35 30.03 24.66
N ALA A 541 23.09 29.45 25.61
CA ALA A 541 23.08 28.03 25.90
C ALA A 541 21.80 27.56 26.62
N GLY A 542 21.12 26.60 26.01
CA GLY A 542 19.98 25.85 26.55
C GLY A 542 19.71 24.64 25.65
N LYS A 543 19.06 23.58 26.16
CA LYS A 543 18.69 22.43 25.31
C LYS A 543 17.78 22.92 24.18
N GLY A 544 18.15 22.63 22.93
CA GLY A 544 17.36 22.95 21.73
C GLY A 544 17.51 24.39 21.20
N ARG A 545 18.42 25.19 21.76
CA ARG A 545 18.68 26.57 21.30
C ARG A 545 19.98 26.65 20.52
N VAL A 546 19.91 27.18 19.31
CA VAL A 546 21.02 27.22 18.35
C VAL A 546 21.09 28.59 17.69
N THR A 547 22.29 29.13 17.54
CA THR A 547 22.57 30.31 16.71
C THR A 547 23.51 29.91 15.58
N ILE A 548 23.17 30.29 14.36
CA ILE A 548 24.00 30.08 13.16
C ILE A 548 24.29 31.46 12.56
N SER A 549 25.55 31.86 12.62
CA SER A 549 26.03 33.14 12.10
C SER A 549 26.72 32.96 10.75
N ALA A 550 26.55 33.92 9.85
CA ALA A 550 27.13 33.92 8.51
C ALA A 550 28.66 34.00 8.50
N SER A 551 29.28 34.51 9.56
CA SER A 551 30.73 34.60 9.70
C SER A 551 31.21 34.45 11.15
N ASP A 552 32.51 34.30 11.34
CA ASP A 552 33.18 34.19 12.65
C ASP A 552 33.38 35.55 13.36
N GLY A 553 32.74 36.61 12.87
CA GLY A 553 32.87 37.97 13.39
C GLY A 553 34.13 38.72 12.91
N LYS A 554 35.13 38.03 12.36
CA LYS A 554 36.34 38.65 11.78
C LYS A 554 36.22 38.86 10.28
N GLN A 555 35.31 38.15 9.65
CA GLN A 555 35.06 38.13 8.21
C GLN A 555 33.80 38.91 7.85
N LEU A 556 33.80 39.51 6.65
CA LEU A 556 32.61 40.11 6.06
C LEU A 556 31.65 39.00 5.61
N SER A 557 30.35 39.21 5.80
CA SER A 557 29.31 38.49 5.07
C SER A 557 29.25 39.03 3.64
N LEU A 558 29.41 38.14 2.68
CA LEU A 558 29.55 38.49 1.26
C LEU A 558 28.17 38.63 0.61
N GLU A 559 27.96 39.73 -0.10
CA GLU A 559 26.81 39.95 -1.00
C GLU A 559 27.25 39.74 -2.46
N LEU A 560 26.54 38.89 -3.21
CA LEU A 560 26.83 38.62 -4.63
C LEU A 560 25.62 38.96 -5.49
N ASN A 561 25.80 39.91 -6.42
CA ASN A 561 24.74 40.38 -7.33
C ASN A 561 24.11 39.26 -8.17
N GLU A 562 24.90 38.24 -8.53
CA GLU A 562 24.41 37.09 -9.29
C GLU A 562 23.36 36.26 -8.55
N TYR A 563 23.36 36.30 -7.21
CA TYR A 563 22.39 35.59 -6.38
C TYR A 563 21.22 36.47 -5.97
N GLY A 564 21.36 37.80 -6.04
CA GLY A 564 20.37 38.75 -5.53
C GLY A 564 20.16 38.68 -4.01
N HIS A 565 21.14 38.08 -3.31
CA HIS A 565 21.11 37.71 -1.91
C HIS A 565 22.52 37.77 -1.29
N GLY A 566 22.59 37.88 0.04
CA GLY A 566 23.79 37.50 0.78
C GLY A 566 24.14 36.03 0.54
N VAL A 567 25.43 35.66 0.45
CA VAL A 567 25.86 34.29 0.15
C VAL A 567 25.37 33.29 1.21
N PHE A 568 25.38 33.70 2.48
CA PHE A 568 24.83 32.91 3.57
C PHE A 568 23.34 32.66 3.38
N THR A 569 22.57 33.74 3.18
CA THR A 569 21.13 33.62 3.02
C THR A 569 20.75 32.85 1.76
N TYR A 570 21.42 33.06 0.63
CA TYR A 570 21.19 32.28 -0.58
C TYR A 570 21.25 30.77 -0.31
N TYR A 571 22.31 30.28 0.32
CA TYR A 571 22.42 28.85 0.64
C TYR A 571 21.50 28.41 1.76
N LEU A 572 21.14 29.28 2.71
CA LEU A 572 20.11 28.97 3.69
C LEU A 572 18.75 28.72 2.99
N LEU A 573 18.35 29.59 2.07
CA LEU A 573 17.10 29.45 1.31
C LEU A 573 17.09 28.19 0.46
N GLU A 574 18.18 27.91 -0.25
CA GLU A 574 18.30 26.72 -1.09
C GLU A 574 18.34 25.42 -0.25
N GLY A 575 18.98 25.47 0.92
CA GLY A 575 18.98 24.37 1.88
C GLY A 575 17.57 24.07 2.39
N LEU A 576 16.84 25.10 2.84
CA LEU A 576 15.47 24.98 3.35
C LEU A 576 14.47 24.52 2.26
N LYS A 577 14.77 24.73 0.98
CA LYS A 577 14.00 24.17 -0.15
C LYS A 577 14.36 22.71 -0.48
N GLY A 578 15.18 22.05 0.34
CA GLY A 578 15.48 20.62 0.24
C GLY A 578 16.88 20.29 -0.26
N LYS A 579 17.73 21.26 -0.66
CA LYS A 579 19.12 20.92 -1.06
C LYS A 579 19.99 20.48 0.12
N ALA A 580 19.55 20.74 1.34
CA ALA A 580 20.22 20.29 2.56
C ALA A 580 19.81 18.88 3.01
N ASP A 581 18.68 18.34 2.52
CA ASP A 581 18.15 17.01 2.86
C ASP A 581 19.15 15.93 2.39
N LYS A 582 19.97 15.45 3.32
CA LYS A 582 21.09 14.55 3.05
C LYS A 582 20.67 13.10 3.19
N ASN A 583 19.78 12.83 4.15
CA ASN A 583 19.27 11.48 4.40
C ASN A 583 18.11 11.11 3.44
N GLN A 584 17.62 12.07 2.65
CA GLN A 584 16.54 11.94 1.68
C GLN A 584 15.22 11.54 2.32
N ASP A 585 14.95 12.00 3.54
CA ASP A 585 13.67 11.73 4.24
C ASP A 585 12.59 12.80 3.98
N ALA A 586 12.87 13.74 3.06
CA ALA A 586 12.03 14.88 2.72
C ALA A 586 11.82 15.88 3.87
N ILE A 587 12.61 15.80 4.92
CA ILE A 587 12.65 16.74 6.03
C ILE A 587 14.00 17.44 5.94
N VAL A 588 14.03 18.73 6.26
CA VAL A 588 15.28 19.48 6.42
C VAL A 588 15.37 19.92 7.87
N ASP A 589 16.35 19.37 8.59
CA ASP A 589 16.59 19.70 9.98
C ASP A 589 17.73 20.73 10.19
N VAL A 590 17.90 21.18 11.44
CA VAL A 590 18.94 22.16 11.81
C VAL A 590 20.35 21.63 11.54
N ASP A 591 20.61 20.35 11.75
CA ASP A 591 21.93 19.74 11.54
C ASP A 591 22.29 19.71 10.05
N GLU A 592 21.31 19.37 9.21
CA GLU A 592 21.42 19.38 7.77
C GLU A 592 21.64 20.78 7.20
N ILE A 593 20.85 21.76 7.65
CA ILE A 593 21.06 23.17 7.29
C ILE A 593 22.45 23.62 7.68
N TRP A 594 22.90 23.33 8.91
CA TRP A 594 24.23 23.71 9.35
C TRP A 594 25.33 23.13 8.47
N ASN A 595 25.28 21.82 8.22
CA ASN A 595 26.28 21.13 7.41
C ASN A 595 26.30 21.66 5.97
N TYR A 596 25.12 21.86 5.36
CA TYR A 596 24.97 22.36 4.01
C TYR A 596 25.49 23.80 3.89
N VAL A 597 24.98 24.71 4.72
CA VAL A 597 25.33 26.13 4.68
C VAL A 597 26.81 26.34 4.96
N LYS A 598 27.37 25.67 5.99
CA LYS A 598 28.79 25.78 6.30
C LYS A 598 29.66 25.41 5.11
N PHE A 599 29.36 24.30 4.45
CA PHE A 599 30.14 23.83 3.30
C PHE A 599 30.03 24.80 2.12
N GLN A 600 28.79 25.10 1.69
CA GLN A 600 28.54 25.89 0.49
C GLN A 600 29.05 27.34 0.62
N VAL A 601 28.78 27.99 1.75
CA VAL A 601 29.24 29.36 1.99
C VAL A 601 30.77 29.41 2.00
N THR A 602 31.43 28.48 2.70
CA THR A 602 32.90 28.47 2.77
C THR A 602 33.53 28.25 1.41
N ASP A 603 32.99 27.32 0.60
CA ASP A 603 33.49 27.03 -0.73
C ASP A 603 33.29 28.20 -1.70
N THR A 604 32.09 28.77 -1.73
CA THR A 604 31.74 29.89 -2.62
C THR A 604 32.49 31.16 -2.26
N ALA A 605 32.58 31.50 -0.98
CA ALA A 605 33.33 32.65 -0.52
C ALA A 605 34.83 32.52 -0.85
N ARG A 606 35.41 31.32 -0.66
CA ARG A 606 36.79 31.02 -1.07
C ARG A 606 37.00 31.21 -2.57
N LYS A 607 36.08 30.73 -3.42
CA LYS A 607 36.13 30.91 -4.88
C LYS A 607 36.01 32.39 -5.30
N ALA A 608 35.23 33.17 -4.57
CA ALA A 608 35.09 34.62 -4.75
C ALA A 608 36.28 35.42 -4.18
N GLY A 609 37.26 34.76 -3.56
CA GLY A 609 38.47 35.40 -3.02
C GLY A 609 38.29 36.10 -1.66
N ASN A 610 37.14 35.94 -1.01
CA ASN A 610 36.83 36.52 0.30
C ASN A 610 36.52 35.40 1.30
N PRO A 611 37.34 35.15 2.34
CA PRO A 611 37.02 34.09 3.30
C PRO A 611 35.78 34.46 4.12
N GLN A 612 34.78 33.58 4.09
CA GLN A 612 33.60 33.62 4.95
C GLN A 612 33.36 32.20 5.48
N THR A 613 33.22 32.05 6.79
CA THR A 613 33.05 30.77 7.45
C THR A 613 31.91 30.88 8.46
N PRO A 614 30.75 30.27 8.18
CA PRO A 614 29.65 30.24 9.12
C PRO A 614 30.07 29.61 10.45
N VAL A 615 29.45 30.05 11.54
CA VAL A 615 29.68 29.52 12.89
C VAL A 615 28.36 29.12 13.52
N LEU A 616 28.36 27.98 14.21
CA LEU A 616 27.24 27.50 15.00
C LEU A 616 27.58 27.57 16.48
N GLN A 617 26.66 28.07 17.29
CA GLN A 617 26.73 28.11 18.74
C GLN A 617 25.47 27.51 19.37
N GLY A 618 25.63 26.91 20.53
CA GLY A 618 24.56 26.23 21.27
C GLY A 618 24.65 24.70 21.17
N SER A 619 23.76 24.03 21.89
CA SER A 619 23.68 22.56 21.89
C SER A 619 22.55 22.15 20.97
N ILE A 620 22.91 21.69 19.77
CA ILE A 620 21.94 21.11 18.85
C ILE A 620 21.35 19.89 19.53
N THR A 621 20.03 19.86 19.65
CA THR A 621 19.32 18.62 19.92
C THR A 621 19.00 18.04 18.55
N ALA A 622 19.54 16.85 18.25
CA ALA A 622 19.43 16.25 16.94
C ALA A 622 17.96 16.23 16.45
N GLY A 623 17.74 16.56 15.18
CA GLY A 623 16.45 16.38 14.50
C GLY A 623 15.38 17.42 14.81
N ILE A 624 15.71 18.71 14.93
CA ILE A 624 14.71 19.78 14.92
C ILE A 624 14.33 20.10 13.47
N PRO A 625 13.12 19.75 12.99
CA PRO A 625 12.71 19.99 11.61
C PRO A 625 12.40 21.47 11.38
N LEU A 626 12.91 22.02 10.28
CA LEU A 626 12.67 23.41 9.88
C LEU A 626 11.67 23.46 8.73
N THR A 627 11.94 22.74 7.65
CA THR A 627 11.08 22.65 6.46
C THR A 627 10.89 21.21 6.02
N PHE A 628 9.88 21.01 5.19
CA PHE A 628 9.56 19.72 4.58
C PHE A 628 9.65 19.90 3.08
N ASN A 629 9.89 18.84 2.32
CA ASN A 629 9.58 18.85 0.90
C ASN A 629 8.27 18.07 0.73
N MET A 630 7.15 18.78 0.77
CA MET A 630 5.83 18.14 0.76
C MET A 630 5.53 17.35 -0.50
N THR A 631 6.13 17.74 -1.63
CA THR A 631 6.02 16.99 -2.88
C THR A 631 6.77 15.66 -2.77
N LEU A 632 8.05 15.70 -2.39
CA LEU A 632 8.87 14.50 -2.21
C LEU A 632 8.30 13.58 -1.12
N LEU A 633 7.84 14.13 0.00
CA LEU A 633 7.24 13.35 1.08
C LEU A 633 5.97 12.62 0.61
N ARG A 634 5.11 13.28 -0.17
CA ARG A 634 3.93 12.63 -0.76
C ARG A 634 4.32 11.53 -1.73
N GLU A 635 5.32 11.77 -2.58
CA GLU A 635 5.86 10.75 -3.50
C GLU A 635 6.38 9.54 -2.74
N GLN A 636 7.17 9.74 -1.68
CA GLN A 636 7.69 8.68 -0.81
C GLN A 636 6.57 7.93 -0.11
N GLN A 637 5.54 8.62 0.40
CA GLN A 637 4.36 7.98 0.97
C GLN A 637 3.62 7.14 -0.07
N HIS A 638 3.42 7.66 -1.28
CA HIS A 638 2.79 6.91 -2.37
C HIS A 638 3.59 5.65 -2.73
N GLN A 639 4.92 5.77 -2.83
CA GLN A 639 5.80 4.63 -3.09
C GLN A 639 5.75 3.61 -1.94
N TYR A 640 5.84 4.05 -0.69
CA TYR A 640 5.75 3.18 0.49
C TYR A 640 4.42 2.42 0.51
N GLN A 641 3.30 3.10 0.26
CA GLN A 641 1.99 2.44 0.18
C GLN A 641 1.91 1.46 -0.99
N ALA A 642 2.48 1.78 -2.15
CA ALA A 642 2.56 0.88 -3.29
C ALA A 642 3.39 -0.38 -2.95
N THR A 643 4.54 -0.23 -2.31
CA THR A 643 5.38 -1.34 -1.85
C THR A 643 4.65 -2.20 -0.82
N LYS A 644 3.95 -1.60 0.14
CA LYS A 644 3.15 -2.34 1.12
C LYS A 644 2.03 -3.14 0.46
N LYS A 645 1.32 -2.55 -0.50
CA LYS A 645 0.30 -3.23 -1.31
C LYS A 645 0.90 -4.39 -2.12
N GLN A 646 2.08 -4.20 -2.70
CA GLN A 646 2.78 -5.27 -3.41
C GLN A 646 3.17 -6.41 -2.45
N GLU A 647 3.67 -6.11 -1.26
CA GLU A 647 4.05 -7.12 -0.28
C GLU A 647 2.83 -7.89 0.23
N GLN A 648 1.71 -7.23 0.48
CA GLN A 648 0.43 -7.89 0.78
C GLN A 648 0.00 -8.83 -0.36
N LEU A 649 0.14 -8.39 -1.61
CA LEU A 649 -0.16 -9.22 -2.78
C LEU A 649 0.77 -10.44 -2.87
N LYS A 650 2.06 -10.30 -2.54
CA LYS A 650 3.01 -11.41 -2.43
C LYS A 650 2.60 -12.39 -1.33
N GLN A 651 2.12 -11.92 -0.18
CA GLN A 651 1.63 -12.80 0.88
C GLN A 651 0.41 -13.63 0.45
N PHE A 652 -0.52 -13.05 -0.31
CA PHE A 652 -1.63 -13.81 -0.90
C PHE A 652 -1.15 -14.88 -1.89
N LEU A 653 -0.10 -14.60 -2.66
CA LEU A 653 0.52 -15.60 -3.55
C LEU A 653 1.18 -16.72 -2.73
N MET A 654 1.96 -16.38 -1.71
CA MET A 654 2.70 -17.34 -0.87
C MET A 654 1.78 -18.27 -0.07
N THR A 655 0.61 -17.79 0.33
CA THR A 655 -0.41 -18.58 1.05
C THR A 655 -1.30 -19.39 0.12
N GLY A 656 -1.17 -19.24 -1.20
CA GLY A 656 -2.01 -19.90 -2.21
C GLY A 656 -3.41 -19.28 -2.37
N ALA A 657 -3.64 -18.11 -1.76
CA ALA A 657 -4.90 -17.38 -1.84
C ALA A 657 -5.15 -16.78 -3.23
N ILE A 658 -4.09 -16.47 -4.00
CA ILE A 658 -4.18 -16.05 -5.41
C ILE A 658 -3.15 -16.80 -6.27
N THR A 659 -3.42 -16.92 -7.57
CA THR A 659 -2.50 -17.57 -8.53
C THR A 659 -1.39 -16.63 -8.99
N LEU A 660 -0.29 -17.18 -9.55
CA LEU A 660 0.81 -16.38 -10.13
C LEU A 660 0.33 -15.47 -11.28
N VAL A 661 -0.63 -15.92 -12.08
CA VAL A 661 -1.23 -15.13 -13.17
C VAL A 661 -1.98 -13.93 -12.61
N GLN A 662 -2.80 -14.15 -11.58
CA GLN A 662 -3.54 -13.08 -10.90
C GLN A 662 -2.62 -12.11 -10.17
N TYR A 663 -1.56 -12.61 -9.52
CA TYR A 663 -0.51 -11.77 -8.93
C TYR A 663 0.12 -10.85 -9.98
N ASN A 664 0.60 -11.37 -11.10
CA ASN A 664 1.30 -10.58 -12.12
C ASN A 664 0.42 -9.46 -12.70
N CYS A 665 -0.88 -9.74 -12.80
CA CYS A 665 -1.89 -8.85 -13.34
C CYS A 665 -2.34 -7.78 -12.33
N ALA A 666 -2.63 -8.18 -11.09
CA ALA A 666 -2.87 -7.24 -9.99
C ALA A 666 -1.65 -6.35 -9.74
N TYR A 667 -0.44 -6.90 -9.84
CA TYR A 667 0.81 -6.14 -9.76
C TYR A 667 0.96 -5.14 -10.92
N LYS A 668 0.62 -5.53 -12.15
CA LYS A 668 0.62 -4.62 -13.31
C LYS A 668 -0.35 -3.45 -13.11
N ILE A 669 -1.55 -3.72 -12.58
CA ILE A 669 -2.55 -2.70 -12.24
C ILE A 669 -2.03 -1.74 -11.15
N LEU A 670 -1.40 -2.28 -10.09
CA LEU A 670 -0.76 -1.45 -9.07
C LEU A 670 0.34 -0.55 -9.67
N LYS A 671 1.10 -1.06 -10.63
CA LYS A 671 2.19 -0.33 -11.29
C LYS A 671 1.70 0.74 -12.27
N THR A 672 0.55 0.56 -12.91
CA THR A 672 -0.05 1.59 -13.79
C THR A 672 -0.73 2.71 -13.00
N GLY A 673 -1.00 2.50 -11.71
CA GLY A 673 -1.73 3.45 -10.87
C GLY A 673 -3.23 3.54 -11.18
N GLU A 674 -3.74 2.63 -12.01
CA GLU A 674 -5.16 2.57 -12.35
C GLU A 674 -5.95 2.02 -11.16
N SER A 675 -7.03 2.70 -10.79
CA SER A 675 -7.94 2.20 -9.77
C SER A 675 -8.66 0.96 -10.28
N ASN A 676 -8.59 -0.12 -9.50
CA ASN A 676 -9.25 -1.38 -9.81
C ASN A 676 -9.92 -1.92 -8.57
N ILE A 677 -11.24 -2.02 -8.63
CA ILE A 677 -12.09 -2.40 -7.49
C ILE A 677 -11.76 -3.78 -6.92
N TRP A 678 -11.27 -4.72 -7.73
CA TRP A 678 -10.92 -6.06 -7.28
C TRP A 678 -9.62 -6.04 -6.49
N VAL A 679 -8.58 -5.41 -7.06
CA VAL A 679 -7.26 -5.31 -6.42
C VAL A 679 -7.34 -4.46 -5.15
N GLU A 680 -8.07 -3.35 -5.18
CA GLU A 680 -8.29 -2.51 -3.99
C GLU A 680 -9.16 -3.22 -2.94
N GLY A 681 -10.19 -3.95 -3.36
CA GLY A 681 -11.03 -4.74 -2.47
C GLY A 681 -10.24 -5.82 -1.74
N LEU A 682 -9.38 -6.55 -2.46
CA LEU A 682 -8.52 -7.59 -1.89
C LEU A 682 -7.54 -7.00 -0.86
N LEU A 683 -6.83 -5.94 -1.23
CA LEU A 683 -5.79 -5.34 -0.39
C LEU A 683 -6.35 -4.58 0.84
N SER A 684 -7.58 -4.08 0.74
CA SER A 684 -8.27 -3.45 1.88
C SER A 684 -8.96 -4.45 2.81
N GLY A 685 -9.00 -5.73 2.44
CA GLY A 685 -9.73 -6.78 3.17
C GLY A 685 -11.25 -6.68 3.03
N GLN A 686 -11.75 -5.85 2.11
CA GLN A 686 -13.18 -5.74 1.80
C GLN A 686 -13.67 -6.85 0.86
N LEU A 687 -12.74 -7.50 0.15
CA LEU A 687 -13.00 -8.61 -0.73
C LEU A 687 -12.28 -9.85 -0.19
N ASP A 688 -13.02 -10.94 -0.06
CA ASP A 688 -12.47 -12.22 0.36
C ASP A 688 -11.47 -12.76 -0.70
N PRO A 689 -10.29 -13.24 -0.29
CA PRO A 689 -9.30 -13.77 -1.23
C PRO A 689 -9.81 -14.93 -2.10
N GLU A 690 -10.72 -15.75 -1.60
CA GLU A 690 -11.34 -16.84 -2.38
C GLU A 690 -12.23 -16.29 -3.50
N VAL A 691 -13.02 -15.24 -3.19
CA VAL A 691 -13.85 -14.54 -4.18
C VAL A 691 -12.97 -13.83 -5.22
N PHE A 692 -11.87 -13.20 -4.79
CA PHE A 692 -10.90 -12.62 -5.72
C PHE A 692 -10.31 -13.70 -6.64
N ARG A 693 -9.91 -14.84 -6.09
CA ARG A 693 -9.32 -15.95 -6.86
C ARG A 693 -10.29 -16.50 -7.92
N GLU A 694 -11.58 -16.58 -7.61
CA GLU A 694 -12.58 -17.12 -8.54
C GLU A 694 -13.05 -16.11 -9.59
N SER A 695 -13.05 -14.82 -9.26
CA SER A 695 -13.73 -13.80 -10.07
C SER A 695 -12.78 -12.81 -10.75
N PHE A 696 -11.54 -12.68 -10.29
CA PHE A 696 -10.56 -11.78 -10.88
C PHE A 696 -9.89 -12.44 -12.09
N GLU A 697 -10.30 -12.02 -13.28
CA GLU A 697 -9.69 -12.39 -14.55
C GLU A 697 -8.81 -11.28 -15.11
N CYS A 698 -7.74 -11.68 -15.80
CA CYS A 698 -6.81 -10.77 -16.44
C CYS A 698 -7.19 -10.57 -17.89
N HIS A 699 -7.69 -9.38 -18.21
CA HIS A 699 -8.03 -8.96 -19.56
C HIS A 699 -6.88 -8.22 -20.24
#